data_AF-A0A8T5RU34-F1
#
_entry.id   AF-A0A8T5RU34-F1
#
_cell.length_a   1.000
_cell.length_b   1.000
_cell.length_c   1.000
_cell.angle_alpha   90.00
_cell.angle_beta   90.00
_cell.angle_gamma   90.00
#
_symmetry.space_group_name_H-M   'P 1'
#
loop_
_entity.id
_entity.type
_entity.pdbx_description
1 polymer ?
#
loop_
_entity_poly.entity_id
_entity_poly.type
_entity_poly.pdbx_seq_one_letter_code
_entity_poly.pdbx_strand_id
1 'polypeptide(L)'
;MTNDELDKSDKNKDGASEKKVNYNFAQQLRNKMTQIEQVEKGRREAEEKKAALAKEIREKKPLPLSKDLKSKSNGFITGSFEKLKPSKLKRELIPFLFISIITFSSLIYFTYQDSSGSIAYSPEIPIINIEVSSEITNIPQQCFLKFSPVSLDILQSNWANRNLAANIRKRDSDGGFSFELSRRESLFKMRDDDDWLLLPPGKNLDSFRTKMAFDVYNMLKENDTSYMLPQSQLVEVYVNGDYQGMYLLSERIDRKLMNLEQENIVNPPENDAIFKITNWDGDFFTIPNSMNSPWEQLYPNSFDFSQIPINLTQFIHNTSEENFFNEENGIFTILDKGELIDNLLFGLLVGHESIEGSSYYLIYNQLLTSGFFFLPWDFGQSWGYSKDGSIPNDLWLNDITNEIESVCWSKLYNRLLFPNNSSINDEFVSEIKDRWSYIRTNLLKFDDFSVYFNSLYSKIQPTLLRTTSGYDFIEYFADNIESWISTRLNLLDDIFSEPNTIFNDNFEPPFREDDKIFGFSDSAARRHYYHSSIIFSKDRIHNVNITIREDFLTNIIDRKYDYNWETEHIWMASDVSIDGYSIDNVGFRLKANLGSLNTPKNSFKLKFSESELYTYDGRKVHGEYHYYPENIDRRFLGIKNLNLRAGPGDLSLLNEPIGQEIFKITGNPYLRISWAKLYITLTDENGNIVKSQEYKGLYWMTEHLDKTFLRTRFKNPNGNLYKTTGATALLNNWYVTENPDDLKILGTMNPPYRRTYELKTNQEIDDYTDLRDFLYIINNQWENIEYTTNLSILAKYFASSIYQGSWDDYPIIAHNYYLYSEPTIGFVMIPWDIENNLNAVSYFFGDFSDAPLLNSYQDHFNWSNWESWIGDWSWDPKERPLWDNAIKDPAFVKFYLSEIENIMNKTTYLLEKVEEWLNLITEPLLLPFTATTPTEASIYGLPYTMKIDYSSFLEEKSRVINFLEDRKEFVEDQLNLLSNLYKI
;
A
#
# COMPACT_ATOMS: atom_id res chain seq x y z
N MET A 1 15.45 -44.95 -48.76
CA MET A 1 16.37 -45.81 -47.99
C MET A 1 15.78 -45.83 -46.59
N THR A 2 14.96 -46.86 -46.33
CA THR A 2 15.36 -48.07 -45.56
C THR A 2 15.58 -47.69 -44.09
N ASN A 3 14.54 -47.77 -43.27
CA ASN A 3 14.09 -48.99 -42.55
C ASN A 3 15.10 -49.34 -41.44
N ASP A 4 14.71 -49.49 -40.17
CA ASP A 4 13.65 -50.40 -39.72
C ASP A 4 12.56 -49.79 -38.81
N GLU A 5 11.61 -50.65 -38.41
CA GLU A 5 10.28 -50.34 -37.89
C GLU A 5 9.88 -51.38 -36.80
N LEU A 6 8.82 -51.08 -36.02
CA LEU A 6 8.00 -52.03 -35.23
C LEU A 6 8.64 -52.87 -34.09
N ASP A 7 8.32 -52.52 -32.84
CA ASP A 7 7.35 -53.22 -31.98
C ASP A 7 7.24 -52.50 -30.61
N LYS A 8 6.17 -52.51 -29.81
CA LYS A 8 4.71 -52.64 -29.94
C LYS A 8 4.15 -52.67 -28.49
N SER A 9 3.11 -51.86 -28.21
CA SER A 9 2.02 -52.09 -27.25
C SER A 9 2.25 -52.48 -25.77
N ASP A 10 1.59 -51.70 -24.89
CA ASP A 10 0.79 -52.13 -23.74
C ASP A 10 1.37 -53.03 -22.62
N LYS A 11 1.62 -52.42 -21.45
CA LYS A 11 0.70 -52.51 -20.28
C LYS A 11 1.20 -51.77 -19.03
N ASN A 12 0.25 -51.55 -18.10
CA ASN A 12 0.42 -51.16 -16.70
C ASN A 12 0.85 -49.70 -16.43
N LYS A 13 0.43 -49.05 -15.33
CA LYS A 13 -0.81 -49.17 -14.52
C LYS A 13 -0.87 -47.99 -13.54
N ASP A 14 -1.98 -47.91 -12.80
CA ASP A 14 -2.24 -47.06 -11.64
C ASP A 14 -0.99 -46.69 -10.82
N GLY A 15 -0.73 -45.40 -10.65
CA GLY A 15 0.47 -44.89 -9.98
C GLY A 15 0.28 -43.45 -9.51
N ALA A 16 -0.55 -43.24 -8.49
CA ALA A 16 -0.66 -41.95 -7.82
C ALA A 16 0.68 -41.60 -7.15
N SER A 17 1.45 -40.71 -7.78
CA SER A 17 2.68 -40.18 -7.19
C SER A 17 2.33 -39.07 -6.21
N GLU A 18 2.18 -39.43 -4.94
CA GLU A 18 2.30 -38.48 -3.82
C GLU A 18 3.54 -37.61 -4.06
N LYS A 19 3.37 -36.29 -4.17
CA LYS A 19 4.49 -35.36 -4.11
C LYS A 19 5.08 -35.44 -2.70
N LYS A 20 6.06 -36.33 -2.51
CA LYS A 20 6.75 -36.47 -1.23
C LYS A 20 7.29 -35.12 -0.78
N VAL A 21 6.65 -34.57 0.25
CA VAL A 21 7.12 -33.38 0.96
C VAL A 21 8.56 -33.65 1.40
N ASN A 22 9.46 -32.75 1.04
CA ASN A 22 10.88 -32.88 1.36
C ASN A 22 11.09 -32.42 2.81
N TYR A 23 10.79 -33.31 3.77
CA TYR A 23 10.95 -33.20 5.24
C TYR A 23 12.41 -32.99 5.72
N ASN A 24 13.19 -32.30 4.91
CA ASN A 24 14.63 -32.17 5.02
C ASN A 24 15.06 -30.77 4.56
N PHE A 25 14.15 -29.82 4.28
CA PHE A 25 14.56 -28.49 3.77
C PHE A 25 15.31 -27.63 4.79
N ALA A 26 14.77 -27.45 6.01
CA ALA A 26 15.46 -26.72 7.08
C ALA A 26 16.78 -27.40 7.50
N GLN A 27 16.90 -28.72 7.30
CA GLN A 27 18.13 -29.47 7.52
C GLN A 27 19.05 -29.46 6.29
N GLN A 28 18.53 -29.33 5.06
CA GLN A 28 19.30 -29.13 3.83
C GLN A 28 19.82 -27.71 3.67
N LEU A 29 19.20 -26.71 4.30
CA LEU A 29 19.79 -25.38 4.46
C LEU A 29 21.08 -25.52 5.28
N ARG A 30 20.97 -26.07 6.50
CA ARG A 30 22.10 -26.35 7.41
C ARG A 30 23.15 -27.30 6.80
N ASN A 31 22.73 -28.32 6.04
CA ASN A 31 23.62 -29.31 5.43
C ASN A 31 24.24 -28.88 4.09
N LYS A 32 23.64 -27.96 3.32
CA LYS A 32 24.29 -27.38 2.13
C LYS A 32 25.45 -26.47 2.50
N MET A 33 25.38 -25.81 3.66
CA MET A 33 26.47 -24.99 4.20
C MET A 33 27.72 -25.83 4.58
N THR A 34 27.56 -27.15 4.79
CA THR A 34 28.60 -28.03 5.36
C THR A 34 29.19 -29.10 4.41
N GLN A 35 28.79 -29.17 3.13
CA GLN A 35 29.33 -30.17 2.18
C GLN A 35 30.61 -29.72 1.43
N ILE A 36 31.74 -29.60 2.14
CA ILE A 36 33.07 -29.26 1.56
C ILE A 36 34.07 -30.43 1.55
N GLU A 37 33.78 -31.57 2.19
CA GLU A 37 34.69 -32.74 2.23
C GLU A 37 35.14 -33.27 0.85
N GLN A 38 34.36 -33.07 -0.21
CA GLN A 38 34.75 -33.48 -1.57
C GLN A 38 35.69 -32.47 -2.26
N VAL A 39 35.67 -31.19 -1.87
CA VAL A 39 36.54 -30.13 -2.43
C VAL A 39 37.93 -30.17 -1.78
N GLU A 40 37.99 -30.41 -0.46
CA GLU A 40 39.22 -30.67 0.31
C GLU A 40 40.13 -31.69 -0.38
N LYS A 41 39.56 -32.80 -0.86
CA LYS A 41 40.30 -33.89 -1.53
C LYS A 41 40.98 -33.40 -2.82
N GLY A 42 40.28 -32.62 -3.64
CA GLY A 42 40.86 -32.00 -4.84
C GLY A 42 41.93 -30.95 -4.54
N ARG A 43 41.81 -30.22 -3.41
CA ARG A 43 42.80 -29.21 -3.00
C ARG A 43 44.12 -29.82 -2.57
N ARG A 44 44.09 -30.91 -1.79
CA ARG A 44 45.31 -31.62 -1.33
C ARG A 44 46.15 -32.14 -2.50
N GLU A 45 45.52 -32.74 -3.51
CA GLU A 45 46.20 -33.20 -4.74
C GLU A 45 46.79 -32.06 -5.61
N ALA A 46 46.32 -30.82 -5.43
CA ALA A 46 46.85 -29.63 -6.10
C ALA A 46 48.00 -28.98 -5.31
N GLU A 47 47.95 -29.00 -3.98
CA GLU A 47 49.00 -28.46 -3.10
C GLU A 47 50.28 -29.30 -3.14
N GLU A 48 50.19 -30.64 -3.19
CA GLU A 48 51.37 -31.50 -3.38
C GLU A 48 52.11 -31.20 -4.70
N LYS A 49 51.38 -30.92 -5.79
CA LYS A 49 51.96 -30.53 -7.09
C LYS A 49 52.66 -29.17 -7.03
N LYS A 50 52.12 -28.20 -6.27
CA LYS A 50 52.80 -26.91 -6.02
C LYS A 50 54.04 -27.06 -5.15
N ALA A 51 53.99 -27.92 -4.12
CA ALA A 51 55.12 -28.17 -3.22
C ALA A 51 56.33 -28.80 -3.95
N ALA A 52 56.09 -29.68 -4.91
CA ALA A 52 57.13 -30.24 -5.77
C ALA A 52 57.86 -29.15 -6.58
N LEU A 53 57.11 -28.26 -7.24
CA LEU A 53 57.65 -27.20 -8.09
C LEU A 53 58.44 -26.14 -7.29
N ALA A 54 57.96 -25.77 -6.09
CA ALA A 54 58.62 -24.79 -5.23
C ALA A 54 59.99 -25.26 -4.70
N LYS A 55 60.24 -26.58 -4.66
CA LYS A 55 61.49 -27.17 -4.17
C LYS A 55 62.64 -27.00 -5.17
N GLU A 56 62.36 -26.99 -6.47
CA GLU A 56 63.35 -26.91 -7.55
C GLU A 56 63.96 -25.50 -7.71
N ILE A 57 63.22 -24.46 -7.29
CA ILE A 57 63.59 -23.05 -7.45
C ILE A 57 64.55 -22.56 -6.35
N ARG A 58 64.68 -23.27 -5.22
CA ARG A 58 65.29 -22.73 -3.98
C ARG A 58 66.81 -22.91 -3.83
N GLU A 59 67.52 -23.42 -4.84
CA GLU A 59 68.98 -23.66 -4.78
C GLU A 59 69.85 -22.67 -5.60
N LYS A 60 70.19 -21.54 -4.99
CA LYS A 60 71.44 -20.76 -5.26
C LYS A 60 71.79 -19.82 -4.10
N LYS A 61 73.08 -19.52 -3.91
CA LYS A 61 73.66 -18.93 -2.67
C LYS A 61 74.01 -17.42 -2.75
N PRO A 62 74.22 -16.71 -1.61
CA PRO A 62 74.30 -15.23 -1.52
C PRO A 62 75.68 -14.65 -1.07
N LEU A 63 75.71 -13.31 -0.79
CA LEU A 63 76.71 -12.48 -0.02
C LEU A 63 77.97 -11.94 -0.78
N PRO A 64 78.68 -10.85 -0.34
CA PRO A 64 78.39 -9.79 0.68
C PRO A 64 78.87 -8.29 0.45
N LEU A 65 78.29 -7.35 1.22
CA LEU A 65 78.83 -6.12 1.93
C LEU A 65 79.48 -4.82 1.30
N SER A 66 79.03 -3.67 1.87
CA SER A 66 79.78 -2.44 2.32
C SER A 66 80.12 -1.31 1.28
N LYS A 67 80.44 -0.01 1.60
CA LYS A 67 80.73 0.75 2.87
C LYS A 67 80.79 2.32 2.73
N ASP A 68 80.79 3.08 3.85
CA ASP A 68 81.39 4.44 4.14
C ASP A 68 80.91 5.75 3.38
N LEU A 69 81.10 7.05 3.76
CA LEU A 69 81.41 7.83 5.02
C LEU A 69 81.31 9.41 4.88
N LYS A 70 80.83 10.16 5.92
CA LYS A 70 81.20 11.54 6.47
C LYS A 70 81.36 12.81 5.55
N SER A 71 81.33 14.10 5.97
CA SER A 71 81.21 14.90 7.25
C SER A 71 80.52 16.30 6.95
N LYS A 72 80.66 17.52 7.56
CA LYS A 72 81.58 18.24 8.51
C LYS A 72 80.92 19.55 9.08
N SER A 73 81.66 20.50 9.72
CA SER A 73 81.10 21.68 10.47
C SER A 73 82.04 22.92 10.65
N ASN A 74 81.54 24.00 11.32
CA ASN A 74 82.19 25.20 11.99
C ASN A 74 81.90 26.59 11.32
N GLY A 75 81.87 27.78 11.98
CA GLY A 75 82.11 28.23 13.38
C GLY A 75 81.75 29.75 13.66
N PHE A 76 82.05 30.30 14.86
CA PHE A 76 81.65 31.65 15.42
C PHE A 76 82.53 32.87 14.99
N ILE A 77 82.19 34.17 15.24
CA ILE A 77 82.51 35.01 16.46
C ILE A 77 81.87 36.46 16.42
N THR A 78 81.96 37.20 17.55
CA THR A 78 81.19 38.39 18.08
C THR A 78 81.55 39.84 17.65
N GLY A 79 80.62 40.80 17.87
CA GLY A 79 80.82 42.27 17.79
C GLY A 79 80.12 43.11 18.89
N SER A 80 80.36 44.43 19.01
CA SER A 80 79.88 45.30 20.15
C SER A 80 80.11 46.83 19.91
N PHE A 81 79.51 47.86 20.56
CA PHE A 81 78.18 48.10 21.21
C PHE A 81 78.10 49.56 21.83
N GLU A 82 77.41 50.54 21.21
CA GLU A 82 77.08 51.87 21.80
C GLU A 82 75.74 52.44 21.25
N LYS A 83 75.03 53.46 21.78
CA LYS A 83 74.67 53.97 23.14
C LYS A 83 74.20 55.44 22.98
N LEU A 84 72.99 55.81 23.41
CA LEU A 84 72.63 57.13 23.96
C LEU A 84 71.19 57.14 24.54
N LYS A 85 70.88 58.08 25.44
CA LYS A 85 69.57 58.32 26.10
C LYS A 85 69.49 59.83 26.50
N PRO A 86 68.42 60.33 27.16
CA PRO A 86 67.09 60.61 26.59
C PRO A 86 66.65 62.07 26.89
N SER A 87 65.45 62.50 26.47
CA SER A 87 64.84 63.74 26.98
C SER A 87 63.33 63.61 27.21
N LYS A 88 62.80 64.39 28.15
CA LYS A 88 61.37 64.47 28.50
C LYS A 88 60.72 65.59 27.71
N LEU A 89 59.47 65.42 27.27
CA LEU A 89 58.34 66.14 27.90
C LEU A 89 56.98 65.52 27.53
N LYS A 90 56.02 65.55 28.47
CA LYS A 90 54.60 65.31 28.18
C LYS A 90 53.94 66.61 27.71
N ARG A 91 53.33 66.65 26.52
CA ARG A 91 52.22 67.59 26.26
C ARG A 91 51.16 67.19 25.21
N GLU A 92 51.21 65.98 24.65
CA GLU A 92 50.17 65.47 23.72
C GLU A 92 49.33 64.33 24.32
N LEU A 93 49.24 64.29 25.65
CA LEU A 93 48.41 63.32 26.39
C LEU A 93 46.90 63.65 26.39
N ILE A 94 46.50 64.77 25.77
CA ILE A 94 45.12 65.30 25.82
C ILE A 94 44.26 64.80 24.64
N PRO A 95 44.73 64.80 23.36
CA PRO A 95 44.01 64.13 22.28
C PRO A 95 43.84 62.63 22.55
N PHE A 96 44.89 61.98 23.08
CA PHE A 96 44.82 60.57 23.47
C PHE A 96 43.79 60.30 24.57
N LEU A 97 43.56 61.24 25.50
CA LEU A 97 42.51 61.12 26.52
C LEU A 97 41.11 61.27 25.92
N PHE A 98 40.92 62.13 24.92
CA PHE A 98 39.64 62.19 24.18
C PHE A 98 39.39 60.93 23.34
N ILE A 99 40.41 60.39 22.66
CA ILE A 99 40.30 59.10 21.98
C ILE A 99 40.08 57.96 22.99
N SER A 100 40.68 58.02 24.19
CA SER A 100 40.42 57.06 25.27
C SER A 100 38.99 57.14 25.76
N ILE A 101 38.41 58.33 25.91
CA ILE A 101 37.01 58.50 26.31
C ILE A 101 36.05 58.07 25.20
N ILE A 102 36.35 58.37 23.93
CA ILE A 102 35.57 57.85 22.80
C ILE A 102 35.66 56.32 22.77
N THR A 103 36.85 55.73 22.87
CA THR A 103 36.99 54.27 22.87
C THR A 103 36.43 53.60 24.12
N PHE A 104 36.40 54.24 25.30
CA PHE A 104 35.70 53.70 26.47
C PHE A 104 34.18 53.84 26.34
N SER A 105 33.66 54.94 25.78
CA SER A 105 32.23 55.07 25.48
C SER A 105 31.80 54.14 24.35
N SER A 106 32.65 53.89 23.35
CA SER A 106 32.45 52.89 22.31
C SER A 106 32.56 51.48 22.88
N LEU A 107 33.49 51.19 23.78
CA LEU A 107 33.59 49.88 24.44
C LEU A 107 32.40 49.65 25.36
N ILE A 108 31.95 50.66 26.10
CA ILE A 108 30.70 50.60 26.88
C ILE A 108 29.51 50.39 25.93
N TYR A 109 29.42 51.11 24.80
CA TYR A 109 28.36 50.93 23.80
C TYR A 109 28.41 49.56 23.11
N PHE A 110 29.60 49.00 22.85
CA PHE A 110 29.76 47.64 22.33
C PHE A 110 29.42 46.59 23.38
N THR A 111 29.88 46.71 24.63
CA THR A 111 29.41 45.81 25.72
C THR A 111 27.93 45.99 26.02
N TYR A 112 27.36 47.17 25.74
CA TYR A 112 25.92 47.42 25.85
C TYR A 112 25.18 46.72 24.71
N GLN A 113 25.65 46.78 23.46
CA GLN A 113 25.11 45.99 22.34
C GLN A 113 25.34 44.48 22.49
N ASP A 114 26.48 44.02 23.02
CA ASP A 114 26.68 42.62 23.41
C ASP A 114 25.67 42.19 24.49
N SER A 115 25.20 43.12 25.32
CA SER A 115 24.12 42.90 26.29
C SER A 115 22.70 43.21 25.79
N SER A 116 22.54 43.75 24.57
CA SER A 116 21.25 44.24 24.05
C SER A 116 21.14 44.18 22.51
N GLY A 117 21.74 43.16 21.91
CA GLY A 117 21.88 43.01 20.44
C GLY A 117 22.01 41.55 19.96
N SER A 118 22.13 40.61 20.90
CA SER A 118 21.86 39.19 20.69
C SER A 118 21.38 38.62 22.02
N ILE A 119 20.33 37.80 22.01
CA ILE A 119 20.04 36.97 23.19
C ILE A 119 21.20 35.98 23.27
N ALA A 120 21.88 35.94 24.43
CA ALA A 120 22.95 34.99 24.69
C ALA A 120 22.35 33.58 24.83
N TYR A 121 22.04 32.96 23.69
CA TYR A 121 21.42 31.66 23.61
C TYR A 121 22.36 30.60 24.16
N SER A 122 22.01 30.04 25.32
CA SER A 122 22.57 28.79 25.80
C SER A 122 21.77 27.67 25.14
N PRO A 123 22.34 26.93 24.18
CA PRO A 123 21.64 25.83 23.53
C PRO A 123 21.40 24.70 24.54
N GLU A 124 20.20 24.13 24.52
CA GLU A 124 19.81 23.03 25.41
C GLU A 124 20.12 21.64 24.80
N ILE A 125 20.37 21.60 23.48
CA ILE A 125 20.95 20.47 22.76
C ILE A 125 22.36 20.82 22.25
N PRO A 126 23.27 19.84 22.03
CA PRO A 126 24.64 20.14 21.61
C PRO A 126 24.71 20.71 20.18
N ILE A 127 25.64 21.64 19.94
CA ILE A 127 25.93 22.18 18.60
C ILE A 127 27.14 21.47 17.99
N ILE A 128 27.03 21.11 16.72
CA ILE A 128 28.13 20.69 15.84
C ILE A 128 28.46 21.85 14.88
N ASN A 129 29.66 22.39 15.00
CA ASN A 129 30.21 23.37 14.05
C ASN A 129 31.12 22.64 13.06
N ILE A 130 30.91 22.86 11.76
CA ILE A 130 31.61 22.18 10.67
C ILE A 130 32.34 23.22 9.82
N GLU A 131 33.68 23.21 9.85
CA GLU A 131 34.54 24.07 9.04
C GLU A 131 34.99 23.30 7.78
N VAL A 132 34.62 23.77 6.59
CA VAL A 132 34.88 23.10 5.29
C VAL A 132 35.19 24.10 4.19
N SER A 133 36.15 23.81 3.30
CA SER A 133 36.70 24.78 2.34
C SER A 133 35.77 25.17 1.18
N SER A 134 34.62 24.51 1.04
CA SER A 134 33.65 24.68 -0.03
C SER A 134 32.29 24.11 0.39
N GLU A 135 31.25 24.33 -0.42
CA GLU A 135 29.93 23.66 -0.24
C GLU A 135 30.07 22.13 -0.15
N ILE A 136 29.25 21.49 0.68
CA ILE A 136 29.30 20.04 0.93
C ILE A 136 28.52 19.29 -0.16
N THR A 137 29.26 18.49 -0.92
CA THR A 137 28.77 17.64 -2.02
C THR A 137 28.65 16.18 -1.58
N ASN A 138 28.15 15.29 -2.45
CA ASN A 138 28.15 13.85 -2.19
C ASN A 138 29.54 13.18 -2.28
N ILE A 139 30.56 13.91 -2.73
CA ILE A 139 31.96 13.47 -2.73
C ILE A 139 32.60 13.81 -1.36
N PRO A 140 33.33 12.89 -0.70
CA PRO A 140 34.03 13.17 0.56
C PRO A 140 34.99 14.37 0.47
N GLN A 141 34.83 15.32 1.40
CA GLN A 141 35.61 16.56 1.51
C GLN A 141 36.20 16.70 2.91
N GLN A 142 37.45 17.15 3.02
CA GLN A 142 38.10 17.37 4.31
C GLN A 142 37.47 18.56 5.05
N CYS A 143 37.20 18.36 6.34
CA CYS A 143 36.59 19.34 7.23
C CYS A 143 37.12 19.20 8.67
N PHE A 144 36.77 20.17 9.52
CA PHE A 144 36.93 20.06 10.96
C PHE A 144 35.56 20.17 11.65
N LEU A 145 35.25 19.25 12.55
CA LEU A 145 34.04 19.29 13.39
C LEU A 145 34.39 19.72 14.81
N LYS A 146 33.56 20.55 15.44
CA LYS A 146 33.69 20.96 16.84
C LYS A 146 32.35 20.92 17.56
N PHE A 147 32.34 20.22 18.70
CA PHE A 147 31.15 19.95 19.50
C PHE A 147 31.12 20.83 20.76
N SER A 148 30.09 21.67 20.91
CA SER A 148 29.94 22.67 21.99
C SER A 148 28.47 23.09 22.17
N PRO A 149 28.04 23.60 23.34
CA PRO A 149 28.55 23.25 24.66
C PRO A 149 28.17 21.79 24.96
N VAL A 150 28.80 21.23 25.98
CA VAL A 150 28.54 19.87 26.45
C VAL A 150 28.41 19.92 27.96
N SER A 151 27.52 19.10 28.53
CA SER A 151 27.19 19.15 29.97
C SER A 151 28.42 18.88 30.85
N LEU A 152 28.33 19.21 32.15
CA LEU A 152 29.48 19.12 33.07
C LEU A 152 30.11 17.72 33.11
N ASP A 153 29.33 16.67 32.89
CA ASP A 153 29.79 15.29 32.78
C ASP A 153 30.55 15.01 31.47
N ILE A 154 30.09 15.59 30.36
CA ILE A 154 30.67 15.38 29.02
C ILE A 154 31.89 16.29 28.79
N LEU A 155 32.08 17.37 29.58
CA LEU A 155 33.35 18.10 29.66
C LEU A 155 34.55 17.24 30.10
N GLN A 156 34.32 16.01 30.58
CA GLN A 156 35.36 15.03 30.89
C GLN A 156 35.79 14.20 29.66
N SER A 157 35.11 14.32 28.51
CA SER A 157 35.47 13.59 27.29
C SER A 157 36.62 14.26 26.53
N ASN A 158 37.51 13.47 25.94
CA ASN A 158 38.68 14.00 25.25
C ASN A 158 38.35 14.73 23.93
N TRP A 159 37.18 14.46 23.33
CA TRP A 159 36.73 15.05 22.05
C TRP A 159 35.92 16.35 22.23
N ALA A 160 35.41 16.65 23.42
CA ALA A 160 34.63 17.85 23.69
C ALA A 160 35.40 19.13 23.35
N ASN A 161 34.72 20.09 22.71
CA ASN A 161 35.22 21.45 22.42
C ASN A 161 36.53 21.57 21.60
N ARG A 162 37.11 20.47 21.06
CA ARG A 162 38.25 20.50 20.14
C ARG A 162 37.80 20.33 18.68
N ASN A 163 38.63 20.79 17.74
CA ASN A 163 38.43 20.54 16.31
C ASN A 163 38.89 19.10 15.98
N LEU A 164 37.97 18.23 15.57
CA LEU A 164 38.23 16.89 15.05
C LEU A 164 38.35 16.95 13.52
N ALA A 165 39.46 16.47 12.96
CA ALA A 165 39.62 16.37 11.50
C ALA A 165 38.81 15.19 10.95
N ALA A 166 38.07 15.40 9.85
CA ALA A 166 37.21 14.39 9.25
C ALA A 166 37.07 14.56 7.74
N ASN A 167 36.49 13.56 7.07
CA ASN A 167 35.90 13.72 5.74
C ASN A 167 34.37 13.77 5.88
N ILE A 168 33.71 14.76 5.29
CA ILE A 168 32.23 14.86 5.25
C ILE A 168 31.74 14.77 3.80
N ARG A 169 30.54 14.20 3.63
CA ARG A 169 29.76 14.28 2.38
C ARG A 169 28.27 14.45 2.70
N LYS A 170 27.54 15.04 1.76
CA LYS A 170 26.08 15.01 1.68
C LYS A 170 25.62 13.60 1.27
N ARG A 171 24.40 13.23 1.66
CA ARG A 171 23.76 11.96 1.30
C ARG A 171 22.64 12.24 0.29
N ASP A 172 22.70 11.54 -0.85
CA ASP A 172 21.72 11.70 -1.93
C ASP A 172 20.35 11.07 -1.59
N SER A 173 20.27 10.26 -0.53
CA SER A 173 19.04 9.58 -0.07
C SER A 173 17.99 10.52 0.54
N ASP A 174 18.44 11.51 1.31
CA ASP A 174 17.64 12.29 2.24
C ASP A 174 18.13 13.75 2.36
N GLY A 175 19.25 14.09 1.72
CA GLY A 175 19.87 15.42 1.82
C GLY A 175 20.66 15.65 3.11
N GLY A 176 20.72 14.67 4.02
CA GLY A 176 21.52 14.72 5.24
C GLY A 176 23.02 14.63 4.98
N PHE A 177 23.81 14.41 6.03
CA PHE A 177 25.27 14.23 5.92
C PHE A 177 25.72 12.89 6.48
N SER A 178 26.91 12.45 6.06
CA SER A 178 27.70 11.42 6.74
C SER A 178 29.14 11.89 6.84
N PHE A 179 29.79 11.68 7.99
CA PHE A 179 31.18 12.04 8.20
C PHE A 179 32.01 10.88 8.77
N GLU A 180 33.29 10.87 8.42
CA GLU A 180 34.29 9.89 8.82
C GLU A 180 35.43 10.63 9.55
N LEU A 181 35.52 10.45 10.86
CA LEU A 181 36.54 11.05 11.71
C LEU A 181 37.92 10.45 11.41
N SER A 182 38.98 11.25 11.47
CA SER A 182 40.37 10.79 11.29
C SER A 182 40.87 9.87 12.43
N ARG A 183 40.05 9.66 13.47
CA ARG A 183 40.23 8.78 14.62
C ARG A 183 38.85 8.41 15.16
N ARG A 184 38.71 7.19 15.68
CA ARG A 184 37.52 6.76 16.43
C ARG A 184 37.37 7.59 17.71
N GLU A 185 36.14 7.98 18.04
CA GLU A 185 35.77 8.66 19.28
C GLU A 185 34.39 8.14 19.75
N SER A 186 34.19 7.98 21.06
CA SER A 186 32.85 7.69 21.63
C SER A 186 32.06 8.99 21.81
N LEU A 187 31.42 9.46 20.73
CA LEU A 187 30.60 10.69 20.74
C LEU A 187 29.34 10.50 21.61
N PHE A 188 29.08 11.43 22.53
CA PHE A 188 27.89 11.42 23.41
C PHE A 188 27.55 10.09 24.14
N LYS A 189 28.56 9.25 24.41
CA LYS A 189 28.45 7.87 24.98
C LYS A 189 28.02 6.77 24.00
N MET A 190 27.75 7.12 22.74
CA MET A 190 27.60 6.16 21.64
C MET A 190 28.93 5.40 21.43
N ARG A 191 28.91 4.30 20.65
CA ARG A 191 30.04 3.40 20.41
C ARG A 191 31.31 4.17 19.97
N ASP A 192 32.48 3.67 20.35
CA ASP A 192 33.77 4.22 19.90
C ASP A 192 33.89 4.06 18.39
N ASP A 193 33.78 5.14 17.60
CA ASP A 193 33.76 4.98 16.15
C ASP A 193 34.19 6.18 15.30
N ASP A 194 34.51 5.87 14.04
CA ASP A 194 34.95 6.81 13.02
C ASP A 194 33.83 7.25 12.08
N ASP A 195 32.92 6.37 11.63
CA ASP A 195 31.84 6.74 10.70
C ASP A 195 30.46 7.00 11.34
N TRP A 196 29.90 8.19 11.04
CA TRP A 196 28.72 8.76 11.70
C TRP A 196 27.72 9.35 10.69
N LEU A 197 26.43 9.37 11.06
CA LEU A 197 25.34 9.94 10.27
C LEU A 197 24.78 11.20 10.93
N LEU A 198 24.43 12.21 10.12
CA LEU A 198 23.59 13.35 10.50
C LEU A 198 22.31 13.29 9.68
N LEU A 199 21.24 12.77 10.29
CA LEU A 199 19.92 12.71 9.67
C LEU A 199 19.30 14.13 9.70
N PRO A 200 18.74 14.61 8.58
CA PRO A 200 18.20 15.97 8.46
C PRO A 200 16.91 16.13 9.27
N PRO A 201 16.44 17.37 9.54
CA PRO A 201 15.25 17.58 10.36
C PRO A 201 14.02 16.82 9.84
N GLY A 202 13.88 16.76 8.51
CA GLY A 202 12.86 16.03 7.76
C GLY A 202 11.46 16.65 7.83
N LYS A 203 10.47 16.00 7.21
CA LYS A 203 9.07 16.46 7.26
C LYS A 203 8.49 16.20 8.66
N ASN A 204 7.92 17.24 9.27
CA ASN A 204 7.29 17.20 10.60
C ASN A 204 8.13 16.42 11.62
N LEU A 205 9.37 16.91 11.80
CA LEU A 205 10.35 16.46 12.78
C LEU A 205 10.63 14.95 12.73
N ASP A 206 10.70 14.37 11.54
CA ASP A 206 11.13 12.99 11.27
C ASP A 206 12.41 12.60 12.05
N SER A 207 13.43 13.46 12.10
CA SER A 207 14.63 13.23 12.95
C SER A 207 14.32 13.05 14.45
N PHE A 208 13.32 13.74 14.99
CA PHE A 208 12.86 13.60 16.37
C PHE A 208 12.02 12.33 16.55
N ARG A 209 11.16 12.02 15.58
CA ARG A 209 10.34 10.80 15.53
C ARG A 209 11.21 9.53 15.42
N THR A 210 12.29 9.61 14.64
CA THR A 210 13.38 8.63 14.56
C THR A 210 14.11 8.50 15.91
N LYS A 211 14.45 9.62 16.58
CA LYS A 211 15.07 9.60 17.92
C LYS A 211 14.18 8.90 18.96
N MET A 212 12.86 9.11 18.90
CA MET A 212 11.90 8.38 19.74
C MET A 212 11.86 6.89 19.39
N ALA A 213 11.78 6.54 18.11
CA ALA A 213 11.71 5.15 17.65
C ALA A 213 12.95 4.33 18.06
N PHE A 214 14.15 4.88 17.88
CA PHE A 214 15.40 4.25 18.32
C PHE A 214 15.44 3.98 19.83
N ASP A 215 15.11 4.98 20.67
CA ASP A 215 15.11 4.80 22.13
C ASP A 215 14.06 3.80 22.58
N VAL A 216 12.84 3.87 22.03
CA VAL A 216 11.74 2.99 22.45
C VAL A 216 11.99 1.55 22.04
N TYR A 217 12.51 1.29 20.83
CA TYR A 217 12.92 -0.06 20.43
C TYR A 217 13.98 -0.63 21.39
N ASN A 218 14.99 0.19 21.73
CA ASN A 218 16.07 -0.20 22.62
C ASN A 218 15.59 -0.40 24.09
N MET A 219 14.58 0.34 24.54
CA MET A 219 13.95 0.14 25.85
C MET A 219 13.27 -1.23 25.95
N LEU A 220 12.63 -1.72 24.88
CA LEU A 220 11.97 -3.03 24.88
C LEU A 220 12.96 -4.18 25.14
N LYS A 221 14.23 -4.04 24.74
CA LYS A 221 15.25 -5.10 24.86
C LYS A 221 15.81 -5.30 26.27
N GLU A 222 15.58 -4.36 27.19
CA GLU A 222 15.97 -4.36 28.63
C GLU A 222 17.45 -4.59 28.98
N ASN A 223 18.03 -5.70 28.57
CA ASN A 223 19.45 -6.05 28.73
C ASN A 223 20.02 -6.82 27.52
N ASP A 224 19.20 -7.22 26.54
CA ASP A 224 19.68 -7.91 25.34
C ASP A 224 20.31 -6.93 24.34
N THR A 225 21.63 -6.98 24.23
CA THR A 225 22.40 -6.14 23.30
C THR A 225 22.54 -6.75 21.90
N SER A 226 21.91 -7.89 21.61
CA SER A 226 22.05 -8.60 20.34
C SER A 226 21.35 -7.89 19.17
N TYR A 227 20.23 -7.23 19.46
CA TYR A 227 19.32 -6.64 18.46
C TYR A 227 18.95 -5.21 18.85
N MET A 228 19.85 -4.25 18.64
CA MET A 228 19.64 -2.84 19.01
C MET A 228 19.62 -1.91 17.78
N LEU A 229 18.77 -0.89 17.84
CA LEU A 229 18.80 0.24 16.90
C LEU A 229 19.87 1.26 17.32
N PRO A 230 20.37 2.09 16.38
CA PRO A 230 21.42 3.08 16.64
C PRO A 230 21.21 3.93 17.88
N GLN A 231 22.24 4.06 18.72
CA GLN A 231 22.30 5.17 19.66
C GLN A 231 22.44 6.48 18.90
N SER A 232 21.85 7.55 19.44
CA SER A 232 21.72 8.81 18.72
C SER A 232 21.48 10.01 19.65
N GLN A 233 21.74 11.22 19.14
CA GLN A 233 21.68 12.49 19.88
C GLN A 233 21.16 13.60 18.97
N LEU A 234 20.09 14.29 19.37
CA LEU A 234 19.62 15.50 18.69
C LEU A 234 20.64 16.63 18.86
N VAL A 235 20.94 17.34 17.78
CA VAL A 235 22.00 18.36 17.71
C VAL A 235 21.60 19.52 16.82
N GLU A 236 22.20 20.70 17.01
CA GLU A 236 22.17 21.79 16.04
C GLU A 236 23.40 21.73 15.14
N VAL A 237 23.24 21.98 13.84
CA VAL A 237 24.36 21.95 12.88
C VAL A 237 24.61 23.33 12.29
N TYR A 238 25.88 23.74 12.28
CA TYR A 238 26.37 24.94 11.61
C TYR A 238 27.47 24.54 10.62
N VAL A 239 27.42 25.04 9.39
CA VAL A 239 28.45 24.83 8.36
C VAL A 239 29.06 26.19 8.02
N ASN A 240 30.37 26.34 8.24
CA ASN A 240 31.11 27.60 8.07
C ASN A 240 30.56 28.82 8.83
N GLY A 241 29.71 28.59 9.84
CA GLY A 241 29.02 29.63 10.62
C GLY A 241 27.55 29.82 10.22
N ASP A 242 27.12 29.28 9.08
CA ASP A 242 25.72 29.31 8.65
C ASP A 242 24.94 28.16 9.30
N TYR A 243 23.85 28.50 10.00
CA TYR A 243 22.98 27.54 10.67
C TYR A 243 22.20 26.68 9.66
N GLN A 244 22.26 25.35 9.82
CA GLN A 244 21.67 24.38 8.90
C GLN A 244 20.37 23.75 9.43
N GLY A 245 20.04 23.94 10.71
CA GLY A 245 18.88 23.30 11.37
C GLY A 245 19.25 22.37 12.52
N MET A 246 18.21 21.74 13.09
CA MET A 246 18.33 20.60 14.01
C MET A 246 18.51 19.30 13.20
N TYR A 247 19.47 18.46 13.59
CA TYR A 247 19.73 17.15 12.98
C TYR A 247 19.73 16.07 14.08
N LEU A 248 19.56 14.81 13.69
CA LEU A 248 19.86 13.68 14.56
C LEU A 248 21.25 13.12 14.21
N LEU A 249 22.21 13.28 15.11
CA LEU A 249 23.48 12.55 15.05
C LEU A 249 23.22 11.11 15.46
N SER A 250 23.62 10.15 14.63
CA SER A 250 23.33 8.72 14.81
C SER A 250 24.56 7.86 14.54
N GLU A 251 24.68 6.76 15.28
CA GLU A 251 25.46 5.60 14.85
C GLU A 251 24.92 5.05 13.52
N ARG A 252 25.73 4.21 12.87
CA ARG A 252 25.38 3.56 11.60
C ARG A 252 24.92 2.12 11.83
N ILE A 253 23.84 1.72 11.16
CA ILE A 253 23.45 0.32 11.02
C ILE A 253 24.46 -0.38 10.10
N ASP A 254 25.26 -1.26 10.69
CA ASP A 254 26.35 -1.99 10.06
C ASP A 254 26.71 -3.26 10.85
N ARG A 255 27.72 -4.00 10.39
CA ARG A 255 28.23 -5.18 11.10
C ARG A 255 28.82 -4.87 12.49
N LYS A 256 29.26 -3.63 12.76
CA LYS A 256 29.81 -3.21 14.05
C LYS A 256 28.67 -3.13 15.09
N LEU A 257 27.50 -2.63 14.70
CA LEU A 257 26.33 -2.48 15.57
C LEU A 257 25.80 -3.84 16.05
N MET A 258 25.69 -4.82 15.13
CA MET A 258 25.15 -6.15 15.42
C MET A 258 26.23 -7.15 15.91
N ASN A 259 27.44 -6.67 16.21
CA ASN A 259 28.58 -7.47 16.67
C ASN A 259 28.88 -8.71 15.79
N LEU A 260 28.69 -8.60 14.46
CA LEU A 260 28.98 -9.70 13.52
C LEU A 260 30.48 -9.87 13.32
N GLU A 261 30.91 -11.08 12.95
CA GLU A 261 32.33 -11.35 12.73
C GLU A 261 32.92 -10.53 11.55
N GLN A 262 34.24 -10.60 11.37
CA GLN A 262 34.91 -10.00 10.22
C GLN A 262 34.98 -11.01 9.07
N GLU A 263 34.81 -10.50 7.84
CA GLU A 263 34.55 -11.31 6.65
C GLU A 263 35.59 -12.42 6.42
N ASN A 264 35.16 -13.66 6.61
CA ASN A 264 35.96 -14.87 6.48
C ASN A 264 36.10 -15.23 5.00
N ILE A 265 37.14 -14.68 4.37
CA ILE A 265 37.50 -14.95 2.97
C ILE A 265 38.01 -16.40 2.77
N VAL A 266 38.39 -17.10 3.85
CA VAL A 266 38.99 -18.45 3.79
C VAL A 266 37.92 -19.55 3.77
N ASN A 267 36.84 -19.40 4.54
CA ASN A 267 35.68 -20.27 4.50
C ASN A 267 34.39 -19.44 4.33
N PRO A 268 34.05 -19.02 3.09
CA PRO A 268 32.95 -18.09 2.86
C PRO A 268 31.59 -18.50 3.47
N PRO A 269 31.17 -19.78 3.49
CA PRO A 269 29.91 -20.19 4.11
C PRO A 269 29.77 -19.92 5.62
N GLU A 270 30.83 -19.56 6.34
CA GLU A 270 30.79 -19.20 7.78
C GLU A 270 30.45 -17.72 8.04
N ASN A 271 30.23 -16.90 6.99
CA ASN A 271 29.94 -15.48 7.17
C ASN A 271 28.48 -15.20 7.59
N ASP A 272 28.32 -14.29 8.56
CA ASP A 272 27.08 -13.56 8.81
C ASP A 272 26.71 -12.68 7.60
N ALA A 273 25.45 -12.26 7.50
CA ALA A 273 24.97 -11.43 6.40
C ALA A 273 23.99 -10.33 6.86
N ILE A 274 23.97 -9.22 6.12
CA ILE A 274 23.00 -8.13 6.30
C ILE A 274 22.36 -7.87 4.94
N PHE A 275 21.04 -8.04 4.88
CA PHE A 275 20.20 -7.63 3.76
C PHE A 275 19.34 -6.46 4.18
N LYS A 276 19.08 -5.54 3.26
CA LYS A 276 18.18 -4.42 3.42
C LYS A 276 17.05 -4.56 2.40
N ILE A 277 15.80 -4.33 2.79
CA ILE A 277 14.72 -4.26 1.82
C ILE A 277 14.73 -2.89 1.12
N THR A 278 14.63 -2.90 -0.22
CA THR A 278 14.66 -1.66 -1.03
C THR A 278 13.27 -1.10 -1.31
N ASN A 279 12.21 -1.88 -1.08
CA ASN A 279 10.82 -1.54 -1.35
C ASN A 279 9.87 -2.39 -0.47
N TRP A 280 8.59 -2.38 -0.80
CA TRP A 280 7.52 -3.09 -0.09
C TRP A 280 7.41 -4.60 -0.39
N ASP A 281 8.34 -5.20 -1.16
CA ASP A 281 8.27 -6.61 -1.54
C ASP A 281 9.11 -7.53 -0.61
N GLY A 282 9.46 -7.02 0.58
CA GLY A 282 9.87 -7.81 1.75
C GLY A 282 8.68 -8.39 2.54
N ASP A 283 7.48 -8.34 1.96
CA ASP A 283 6.24 -8.87 2.52
C ASP A 283 6.15 -10.41 2.54
N PHE A 284 7.14 -11.10 1.96
CA PHE A 284 7.18 -12.55 1.79
C PHE A 284 6.00 -13.17 0.99
N PHE A 285 5.13 -12.37 0.37
CA PHE A 285 4.05 -12.87 -0.50
C PHE A 285 4.55 -13.24 -1.90
N THR A 286 5.59 -12.58 -2.42
CA THR A 286 6.27 -12.96 -3.67
C THR A 286 7.53 -13.77 -3.37
N ILE A 287 7.74 -14.93 -4.01
CA ILE A 287 9.07 -15.57 -4.03
C ILE A 287 9.95 -14.80 -5.04
N PRO A 288 11.05 -14.13 -4.63
CA PRO A 288 11.84 -13.34 -5.55
C PRO A 288 12.61 -14.20 -6.55
N ASN A 289 12.80 -13.68 -7.76
CA ASN A 289 13.74 -14.24 -8.73
C ASN A 289 15.09 -13.54 -8.58
N SER A 290 16.18 -14.30 -8.65
CA SER A 290 17.58 -13.84 -8.50
C SER A 290 17.94 -12.54 -9.24
N MET A 291 17.42 -12.31 -10.45
CA MET A 291 17.69 -11.08 -11.21
C MET A 291 16.92 -9.85 -10.73
N ASN A 292 15.79 -10.03 -10.05
CA ASN A 292 14.90 -8.97 -9.56
C ASN A 292 14.59 -9.20 -8.06
N SER A 293 15.62 -9.34 -7.24
CA SER A 293 15.48 -9.45 -5.78
C SER A 293 15.23 -8.06 -5.17
N PRO A 294 14.25 -7.89 -4.26
CA PRO A 294 14.05 -6.64 -3.51
C PRO A 294 15.06 -6.45 -2.37
N TRP A 295 15.96 -7.41 -2.19
CA TRP A 295 16.96 -7.46 -1.13
C TRP A 295 18.31 -6.91 -1.63
N GLU A 296 18.69 -5.74 -1.12
CA GLU A 296 20.06 -5.21 -1.24
C GLU A 296 20.95 -5.89 -0.19
N GLN A 297 22.01 -6.57 -0.61
CA GLN A 297 23.00 -7.11 0.33
C GLN A 297 24.04 -6.04 0.70
N LEU A 298 24.20 -5.80 2.00
CA LEU A 298 25.17 -4.84 2.56
C LEU A 298 26.34 -5.53 3.27
N TYR A 299 26.21 -6.82 3.56
CA TYR A 299 27.24 -7.65 4.17
C TYR A 299 26.98 -9.15 3.88
N PRO A 300 27.99 -9.99 3.61
CA PRO A 300 29.40 -9.67 3.32
C PRO A 300 29.57 -8.88 2.02
N ASN A 301 30.76 -8.36 1.73
CA ASN A 301 31.02 -7.53 0.54
C ASN A 301 31.73 -8.25 -0.62
N SER A 302 32.37 -9.40 -0.37
CA SER A 302 33.13 -10.14 -1.41
C SER A 302 32.38 -11.36 -1.97
N PHE A 303 31.20 -11.69 -1.44
CA PHE A 303 30.44 -12.91 -1.77
C PHE A 303 28.95 -12.60 -1.93
N ASP A 304 28.30 -13.18 -2.93
CA ASP A 304 26.86 -13.06 -3.18
C ASP A 304 26.09 -14.13 -2.38
N PHE A 305 25.27 -13.68 -1.43
CA PHE A 305 24.38 -14.45 -0.59
C PHE A 305 22.89 -14.13 -0.85
N SER A 306 22.54 -13.49 -1.96
CA SER A 306 21.15 -13.14 -2.33
C SER A 306 20.16 -14.33 -2.26
N GLN A 307 20.64 -15.56 -2.40
CA GLN A 307 19.84 -16.78 -2.25
C GLN A 307 19.37 -17.02 -0.79
N ILE A 308 20.01 -16.45 0.23
CA ILE A 308 19.65 -16.60 1.65
C ILE A 308 18.23 -16.06 1.93
N PRO A 309 17.91 -14.77 1.68
CA PRO A 309 16.54 -14.27 1.85
C PRO A 309 15.54 -14.96 0.92
N ILE A 310 15.92 -15.31 -0.32
CA ILE A 310 15.05 -16.06 -1.23
C ILE A 310 14.65 -17.42 -0.64
N ASN A 311 15.56 -18.12 0.04
CA ASN A 311 15.25 -19.37 0.74
C ASN A 311 14.29 -19.17 1.92
N LEU A 312 14.47 -18.08 2.70
CA LEU A 312 13.56 -17.71 3.77
C LEU A 312 12.15 -17.42 3.24
N THR A 313 12.04 -16.64 2.15
CA THR A 313 10.75 -16.40 1.47
C THR A 313 10.14 -17.69 0.94
N GLN A 314 10.92 -18.60 0.34
CA GLN A 314 10.41 -19.90 -0.09
C GLN A 314 9.89 -20.75 1.06
N PHE A 315 10.52 -20.70 2.25
CA PHE A 315 10.03 -21.39 3.44
C PHE A 315 8.71 -20.80 3.94
N ILE A 316 8.64 -19.47 4.14
CA ILE A 316 7.43 -18.76 4.57
C ILE A 316 6.30 -18.93 3.54
N HIS A 317 6.63 -18.98 2.26
CA HIS A 317 5.64 -19.11 1.20
C HIS A 317 5.05 -20.52 1.06
N ASN A 318 5.88 -21.57 1.15
CA ASN A 318 5.53 -22.92 0.69
C ASN A 318 5.37 -24.00 1.79
N THR A 319 5.84 -23.75 3.01
CA THR A 319 5.74 -24.74 4.11
C THR A 319 4.29 -24.87 4.58
N SER A 320 3.77 -26.08 4.79
CA SER A 320 2.40 -26.26 5.32
C SER A 320 2.27 -25.70 6.74
N GLU A 321 1.04 -25.45 7.19
CA GLU A 321 0.76 -24.85 8.51
C GLU A 321 1.38 -25.64 9.67
N GLU A 322 1.11 -26.95 9.73
CA GLU A 322 1.68 -27.90 10.70
C GLU A 322 3.22 -27.88 10.76
N ASN A 323 3.90 -27.81 9.61
CA ASN A 323 5.37 -27.77 9.57
C ASN A 323 5.94 -26.37 9.83
N PHE A 324 5.14 -25.31 9.69
CA PHE A 324 5.58 -23.93 9.91
C PHE A 324 5.64 -23.58 11.40
N PHE A 325 4.72 -24.09 12.22
CA PHE A 325 4.74 -23.94 13.68
C PHE A 325 5.53 -25.05 14.42
N ASN A 326 6.17 -25.98 13.70
CA ASN A 326 6.87 -27.12 14.31
C ASN A 326 8.10 -26.71 15.15
N GLU A 327 8.23 -27.22 16.37
CA GLU A 327 9.33 -26.89 17.30
C GLU A 327 10.73 -27.28 16.80
N GLU A 328 10.88 -28.36 16.01
CA GLU A 328 12.19 -28.87 15.58
C GLU A 328 12.69 -28.29 14.25
N ASN A 329 11.76 -27.85 13.37
CA ASN A 329 12.08 -27.43 12.01
C ASN A 329 11.22 -26.29 11.43
N GLY A 330 10.31 -25.74 12.23
CA GLY A 330 9.43 -24.62 11.88
C GLY A 330 10.11 -23.25 11.92
N ILE A 331 9.31 -22.20 11.77
CA ILE A 331 9.75 -20.80 11.59
C ILE A 331 10.57 -20.29 12.77
N PHE A 332 10.24 -20.68 14.00
CA PHE A 332 10.98 -20.28 15.21
C PHE A 332 12.35 -20.97 15.36
N THR A 333 12.69 -21.91 14.47
CA THR A 333 14.06 -22.46 14.33
C THR A 333 14.90 -21.72 13.28
N ILE A 334 14.33 -20.68 12.68
CA ILE A 334 14.90 -19.88 11.59
C ILE A 334 14.92 -18.40 12.00
N LEU A 335 13.81 -17.85 12.50
CA LEU A 335 13.68 -16.50 13.05
C LEU A 335 13.52 -16.57 14.57
N ASP A 336 14.01 -15.56 15.29
CA ASP A 336 13.88 -15.50 16.75
C ASP A 336 12.46 -15.14 17.20
N LYS A 337 11.80 -16.02 17.98
CA LYS A 337 10.41 -15.83 18.40
C LYS A 337 10.22 -14.55 19.23
N GLY A 338 11.15 -14.24 20.16
CA GLY A 338 11.05 -13.07 21.02
C GLY A 338 11.23 -11.77 20.25
N GLU A 339 12.14 -11.78 19.27
CA GLU A 339 12.35 -10.65 18.37
C GLU A 339 11.15 -10.37 17.45
N LEU A 340 10.48 -11.42 16.93
CA LEU A 340 9.24 -11.28 16.17
C LEU A 340 8.12 -10.63 16.99
N ILE A 341 7.95 -11.04 18.25
CA ILE A 341 6.95 -10.47 19.15
C ILE A 341 7.28 -9.01 19.47
N ASP A 342 8.54 -8.69 19.76
CA ASP A 342 8.96 -7.30 20.00
C ASP A 342 8.75 -6.40 18.78
N ASN A 343 9.04 -6.88 17.57
CA ASN A 343 8.87 -6.10 16.33
C ASN A 343 7.39 -5.91 15.96
N LEU A 344 6.55 -6.92 16.24
CA LEU A 344 5.11 -6.80 16.14
C LEU A 344 4.58 -5.71 17.08
N LEU A 345 4.86 -5.82 18.38
CA LEU A 345 4.41 -4.86 19.40
C LEU A 345 4.95 -3.45 19.18
N PHE A 346 6.23 -3.33 18.78
CA PHE A 346 6.85 -2.06 18.42
C PHE A 346 6.22 -1.45 17.16
N GLY A 347 6.04 -2.23 16.10
CA GLY A 347 5.42 -1.77 14.85
C GLY A 347 4.03 -1.19 15.10
N LEU A 348 3.20 -1.92 15.87
CA LEU A 348 1.86 -1.51 16.27
C LEU A 348 1.85 -0.25 17.14
N LEU A 349 2.75 -0.13 18.12
CA LEU A 349 2.86 1.04 19.00
C LEU A 349 3.32 2.31 18.26
N VAL A 350 4.27 2.16 17.33
CA VAL A 350 4.91 3.27 16.63
C VAL A 350 4.19 3.66 15.34
N GLY A 351 3.40 2.76 14.73
CA GLY A 351 2.81 2.97 13.41
C GLY A 351 3.80 2.72 12.26
N HIS A 352 4.70 1.75 12.44
CA HIS A 352 5.86 1.53 11.56
C HIS A 352 5.75 0.29 10.63
N GLU A 353 5.91 0.51 9.31
CA GLU A 353 5.63 -0.45 8.20
C GLU A 353 6.44 -1.77 8.18
N SER A 354 7.29 -2.01 9.17
CA SER A 354 8.06 -3.25 9.32
C SER A 354 7.18 -4.50 9.51
N ILE A 355 5.95 -4.33 10.00
CA ILE A 355 4.95 -5.41 10.05
C ILE A 355 4.33 -5.72 8.67
N GLU A 356 4.25 -4.72 7.79
CA GLU A 356 3.68 -4.82 6.43
C GLU A 356 4.63 -5.52 5.45
N GLY A 357 5.95 -5.46 5.71
CA GLY A 357 6.97 -6.03 4.84
C GLY A 357 7.95 -5.02 4.23
N SER A 358 7.96 -3.78 4.72
CA SER A 358 8.77 -2.68 4.21
C SER A 358 9.72 -2.13 5.30
N SER A 359 10.70 -1.31 4.90
CA SER A 359 11.59 -0.56 5.80
C SER A 359 12.21 -1.33 6.97
N TYR A 360 12.77 -2.52 6.69
CA TYR A 360 13.58 -3.26 7.65
C TYR A 360 14.89 -3.79 7.03
N TYR A 361 15.83 -4.16 7.90
CA TYR A 361 16.99 -5.00 7.59
C TYR A 361 16.69 -6.43 8.03
N LEU A 362 17.05 -7.43 7.21
CA LEU A 362 17.10 -8.84 7.61
C LEU A 362 18.56 -9.19 7.87
N ILE A 363 18.87 -9.57 9.10
CA ILE A 363 20.22 -9.99 9.50
C ILE A 363 20.22 -11.52 9.60
N TYR A 364 21.26 -12.15 9.05
CA TYR A 364 21.56 -13.57 9.23
C TYR A 364 22.83 -13.67 10.09
N ASN A 365 22.76 -14.34 11.24
CA ASN A 365 23.89 -14.50 12.16
C ASN A 365 24.03 -15.98 12.54
N GLN A 366 25.23 -16.54 12.34
CA GLN A 366 25.47 -17.98 12.48
C GLN A 366 25.73 -18.45 13.92
N LEU A 367 25.95 -17.52 14.85
CA LEU A 367 26.16 -17.82 16.27
C LEU A 367 24.85 -17.97 17.06
N LEU A 368 23.73 -17.52 16.47
CA LEU A 368 22.40 -17.64 17.04
C LEU A 368 21.78 -19.01 16.77
N THR A 369 20.97 -19.52 17.70
CA THR A 369 20.14 -20.73 17.49
C THR A 369 19.02 -20.46 16.48
N SER A 370 18.49 -19.26 16.51
CA SER A 370 17.55 -18.61 15.59
C SER A 370 18.38 -17.85 14.55
N GLY A 371 18.58 -18.41 13.35
CA GLY A 371 19.56 -17.89 12.39
C GLY A 371 19.31 -16.47 11.86
N PHE A 372 18.11 -15.92 12.01
CA PHE A 372 17.71 -14.61 11.51
C PHE A 372 16.97 -13.75 12.54
N PHE A 373 17.04 -12.43 12.33
CA PHE A 373 16.21 -11.42 12.99
C PHE A 373 16.01 -10.20 12.07
N PHE A 374 15.07 -9.33 12.42
CA PHE A 374 14.81 -8.06 11.73
C PHE A 374 15.28 -6.85 12.54
N LEU A 375 15.51 -5.72 11.85
CA LEU A 375 15.62 -4.41 12.49
C LEU A 375 14.98 -3.30 11.63
N PRO A 376 14.03 -2.51 12.17
CA PRO A 376 13.34 -1.46 11.43
C PRO A 376 14.23 -0.23 11.16
N TRP A 377 13.97 0.47 10.06
CA TRP A 377 14.58 1.76 9.69
C TRP A 377 13.54 2.62 8.93
N ASP A 378 13.90 3.82 8.48
CA ASP A 378 12.97 4.74 7.76
C ASP A 378 11.69 5.11 8.54
N PHE A 379 11.88 5.63 9.76
CA PHE A 379 10.80 6.09 10.64
C PHE A 379 10.05 7.34 10.15
N GLY A 380 10.18 7.71 8.87
CA GLY A 380 9.41 8.77 8.23
C GLY A 380 7.92 8.58 8.43
N GLN A 381 7.42 7.34 8.40
CA GLN A 381 6.10 6.95 8.89
C GLN A 381 6.21 6.44 10.34
N SER A 382 5.74 7.24 11.29
CA SER A 382 5.72 6.91 12.73
C SER A 382 5.00 7.97 13.56
N TRP A 383 4.51 7.57 14.74
CA TRP A 383 3.93 8.43 15.78
C TRP A 383 2.78 9.33 15.27
N GLY A 384 1.84 8.75 14.52
CA GLY A 384 0.69 9.48 13.95
C GLY A 384 0.99 10.27 12.68
N TYR A 385 2.20 10.15 12.12
CA TYR A 385 2.59 10.82 10.87
C TYR A 385 2.90 9.82 9.75
N SER A 386 2.46 10.14 8.53
CA SER A 386 2.86 9.45 7.30
C SER A 386 4.29 9.83 6.87
N LYS A 387 4.86 9.12 5.87
CA LYS A 387 6.14 9.51 5.25
C LYS A 387 6.15 10.93 4.69
N ASP A 388 5.00 11.41 4.23
CA ASP A 388 4.85 12.78 3.74
C ASP A 388 4.63 13.82 4.86
N GLY A 389 4.61 13.39 6.11
CA GLY A 389 4.40 14.24 7.28
C GLY A 389 2.94 14.70 7.44
N SER A 390 2.01 14.27 6.59
CA SER A 390 0.59 14.41 6.92
C SER A 390 0.26 13.58 8.16
N ILE A 391 -0.78 13.97 8.88
CA ILE A 391 -1.45 13.10 9.84
C ILE A 391 -2.51 12.35 9.04
N PRO A 392 -2.29 11.08 8.65
CA PRO A 392 -3.37 10.22 8.22
C PRO A 392 -4.25 9.94 9.44
N ASN A 393 -5.56 10.04 9.28
CA ASN A 393 -6.48 9.85 10.39
C ASN A 393 -6.36 8.41 10.97
N ASP A 394 -6.22 7.42 10.09
CA ASP A 394 -6.16 5.99 10.45
C ASP A 394 -4.80 5.38 10.02
N LEU A 395 -3.79 5.43 10.90
CA LEU A 395 -2.58 4.59 10.75
C LEU A 395 -2.85 3.21 11.36
N TRP A 396 -3.74 2.44 10.72
CA TRP A 396 -4.20 1.12 11.20
C TRP A 396 -4.76 1.22 12.63
N LEU A 397 -5.61 2.21 12.81
CA LEU A 397 -6.47 2.41 13.96
C LEU A 397 -7.82 2.75 13.37
N ASN A 398 -8.85 1.95 13.63
CA ASN A 398 -10.17 2.35 13.20
C ASN A 398 -10.82 3.26 14.25
N ASP A 399 -10.94 4.55 13.94
CA ASP A 399 -11.44 5.60 14.85
C ASP A 399 -12.89 5.37 15.38
N ILE A 400 -13.63 4.41 14.82
CA ILE A 400 -15.01 4.09 15.21
C ILE A 400 -15.10 2.84 16.08
N THR A 401 -14.24 1.83 15.84
CA THR A 401 -14.31 0.54 16.55
C THR A 401 -13.18 0.29 17.55
N ASN A 402 -12.12 1.12 17.54
CA ASN A 402 -10.87 0.86 18.27
C ASN A 402 -10.30 -0.53 17.95
N GLU A 403 -10.12 -0.81 16.66
CA GLU A 403 -9.52 -2.04 16.16
C GLU A 403 -8.28 -1.76 15.32
N ILE A 404 -7.38 -2.74 15.22
CA ILE A 404 -6.25 -2.72 14.28
C ILE A 404 -6.61 -3.61 13.10
N GLU A 405 -6.83 -2.97 11.95
CA GLU A 405 -7.26 -3.62 10.71
C GLU A 405 -6.13 -4.50 10.15
N SER A 406 -6.41 -5.76 9.83
CA SER A 406 -5.38 -6.78 9.51
C SER A 406 -4.75 -6.65 8.12
N VAL A 407 -5.07 -5.58 7.39
CA VAL A 407 -4.61 -5.35 6.02
C VAL A 407 -3.10 -5.13 5.92
N CYS A 408 -2.47 -4.79 7.04
CA CYS A 408 -1.07 -4.38 7.16
C CYS A 408 -0.12 -5.49 7.65
N TRP A 409 -0.42 -6.76 7.36
CA TRP A 409 0.48 -7.88 7.66
C TRP A 409 1.21 -8.40 6.42
N SER A 410 2.54 -8.46 6.51
CA SER A 410 3.36 -9.34 5.66
C SER A 410 2.92 -10.80 5.81
N LYS A 411 3.23 -11.66 4.81
CA LYS A 411 2.91 -13.11 4.84
C LYS A 411 3.47 -13.80 6.09
N LEU A 412 4.55 -13.30 6.66
CA LEU A 412 5.11 -13.79 7.92
C LEU A 412 4.13 -13.56 9.07
N TYR A 413 3.76 -12.31 9.38
CA TYR A 413 2.83 -12.01 10.47
C TYR A 413 1.41 -12.52 10.19
N ASN A 414 0.94 -12.46 8.94
CA ASN A 414 -0.35 -13.02 8.54
C ASN A 414 -0.42 -14.53 8.85
N ARG A 415 0.62 -15.31 8.52
CA ARG A 415 0.69 -16.74 8.88
C ARG A 415 0.82 -17.01 10.38
N LEU A 416 1.51 -16.14 11.10
CA LEU A 416 1.72 -16.28 12.55
C LEU A 416 0.46 -15.95 13.36
N LEU A 417 -0.38 -15.04 12.86
CA LEU A 417 -1.55 -14.51 13.56
C LEU A 417 -2.89 -15.11 13.08
N PHE A 418 -2.99 -15.52 11.80
CA PHE A 418 -4.23 -16.02 11.18
C PHE A 418 -4.01 -17.37 10.47
N PRO A 419 -3.62 -18.44 11.20
CA PRO A 419 -3.64 -19.80 10.67
C PRO A 419 -5.08 -20.26 10.37
N ASN A 420 -5.22 -21.24 9.48
CA ASN A 420 -6.52 -21.85 9.12
C ASN A 420 -7.16 -22.58 10.30
N ASN A 421 -6.35 -23.06 11.25
CA ASN A 421 -6.77 -23.54 12.56
C ASN A 421 -6.15 -22.67 13.66
N SER A 422 -6.92 -21.79 14.29
CA SER A 422 -6.46 -20.89 15.37
C SER A 422 -5.74 -21.63 16.50
N SER A 423 -6.17 -22.84 16.87
CA SER A 423 -5.53 -23.60 17.97
C SER A 423 -4.05 -23.98 17.73
N ILE A 424 -3.48 -23.72 16.54
CA ILE A 424 -2.04 -23.90 16.28
C ILE A 424 -1.19 -22.69 16.70
N ASN A 425 -1.78 -21.49 16.88
CA ASN A 425 -1.05 -20.30 17.32
C ASN A 425 -1.42 -19.80 18.73
N ASP A 426 -2.26 -20.53 19.48
CA ASP A 426 -2.63 -20.23 20.88
C ASP A 426 -1.41 -19.87 21.78
N GLU A 427 -0.29 -20.60 21.66
CA GLU A 427 0.94 -20.30 22.42
C GLU A 427 1.51 -18.93 22.03
N PHE A 428 1.72 -18.69 20.73
CA PHE A 428 2.28 -17.44 20.19
C PHE A 428 1.37 -16.23 20.52
N VAL A 429 0.06 -16.43 20.44
CA VAL A 429 -0.97 -15.47 20.86
C VAL A 429 -0.87 -15.15 22.36
N SER A 430 -0.64 -16.16 23.22
CA SER A 430 -0.40 -15.94 24.66
C SER A 430 0.91 -15.17 24.89
N GLU A 431 2.01 -15.58 24.26
CA GLU A 431 3.33 -14.96 24.44
C GLU A 431 3.32 -13.47 24.02
N ILE A 432 2.56 -13.09 22.99
CA ILE A 432 2.34 -11.68 22.63
C ILE A 432 1.63 -10.93 23.77
N LYS A 433 0.54 -11.48 24.32
CA LYS A 433 -0.24 -10.86 25.41
C LYS A 433 0.57 -10.76 26.71
N ASP A 434 1.28 -11.83 27.07
CA ASP A 434 2.18 -11.86 28.23
C ASP A 434 3.33 -10.85 28.09
N ARG A 435 3.92 -10.73 26.88
CA ARG A 435 4.96 -9.74 26.59
C ARG A 435 4.42 -8.30 26.65
N TRP A 436 3.22 -8.03 26.12
CA TRP A 436 2.58 -6.73 26.24
C TRP A 436 2.29 -6.37 27.70
N SER A 437 1.67 -7.29 28.45
CA SER A 437 1.38 -7.11 29.89
C SER A 437 2.65 -6.81 30.69
N TYR A 438 3.75 -7.50 30.37
CA TYR A 438 5.07 -7.23 30.95
C TYR A 438 5.60 -5.83 30.58
N ILE A 439 5.52 -5.42 29.31
CA ILE A 439 5.95 -4.09 28.84
C ILE A 439 5.17 -2.99 29.57
N ARG A 440 3.85 -3.11 29.67
CA ARG A 440 2.98 -2.11 30.34
C ARG A 440 3.19 -2.06 31.85
N THR A 441 3.52 -3.19 32.47
CA THR A 441 3.80 -3.26 33.91
C THR A 441 5.17 -2.67 34.26
N ASN A 442 6.20 -2.95 33.47
CA ASN A 442 7.60 -2.73 33.85
C ASN A 442 8.33 -1.62 33.06
N LEU A 443 7.98 -1.40 31.78
CA LEU A 443 8.77 -0.58 30.86
C LEU A 443 8.09 0.72 30.39
N LEU A 444 6.87 0.61 29.87
CA LEU A 444 6.20 1.68 29.12
C LEU A 444 4.81 1.95 29.70
N LYS A 445 4.74 2.72 30.78
CA LYS A 445 3.50 3.32 31.29
C LYS A 445 3.22 4.63 30.57
N PHE A 446 1.95 5.05 30.52
CA PHE A 446 1.58 6.32 29.87
C PHE A 446 2.31 7.52 30.50
N ASP A 447 2.27 7.65 31.83
CA ASP A 447 2.95 8.74 32.56
C ASP A 447 4.46 8.76 32.30
N ASP A 448 5.13 7.61 32.40
CA ASP A 448 6.57 7.47 32.14
C ASP A 448 6.92 7.87 30.69
N PHE A 449 6.05 7.54 29.72
CA PHE A 449 6.24 7.85 28.31
C PHE A 449 6.00 9.33 27.98
N SER A 450 4.93 9.94 28.50
CA SER A 450 4.68 11.39 28.34
C SER A 450 5.79 12.20 29.02
N VAL A 451 6.31 11.76 30.17
CA VAL A 451 7.49 12.37 30.81
C VAL A 451 8.74 12.26 29.94
N TYR A 452 8.99 11.11 29.28
CA TYR A 452 10.08 10.97 28.31
C TYR A 452 9.92 11.93 27.11
N PHE A 453 8.75 11.91 26.45
CA PHE A 453 8.44 12.77 25.31
C PHE A 453 8.62 14.25 25.67
N ASN A 454 7.97 14.72 26.74
CA ASN A 454 8.07 16.12 27.17
C ASN A 454 9.49 16.51 27.59
N SER A 455 10.26 15.60 28.20
CA SER A 455 11.68 15.84 28.49
C SER A 455 12.50 15.99 27.21
N LEU A 456 12.21 15.23 26.14
CA LEU A 456 12.91 15.37 24.87
C LEU A 456 12.46 16.63 24.10
N TYR A 457 11.16 16.90 24.08
CA TYR A 457 10.56 17.98 23.29
C TYR A 457 10.87 19.38 23.85
N SER A 458 10.78 19.57 25.17
CA SER A 458 11.11 20.85 25.82
C SER A 458 12.51 21.37 25.47
N LYS A 459 13.51 20.48 25.36
CA LYS A 459 14.89 20.83 24.97
C LYS A 459 15.01 21.36 23.54
N ILE A 460 14.06 21.05 22.65
CA ILE A 460 14.08 21.50 21.25
C ILE A 460 13.10 22.64 20.96
N GLN A 461 12.11 22.89 21.82
CA GLN A 461 11.18 24.03 21.68
C GLN A 461 11.89 25.38 21.45
N PRO A 462 12.97 25.75 22.18
CA PRO A 462 13.71 26.98 21.92
C PRO A 462 14.34 27.04 20.52
N THR A 463 14.57 25.90 19.88
CA THR A 463 15.18 25.75 18.55
C THR A 463 14.13 25.74 17.46
N LEU A 464 13.00 25.05 17.67
CA LEU A 464 11.82 25.18 16.82
C LEU A 464 11.39 26.65 16.70
N LEU A 465 11.24 27.36 17.82
CA LEU A 465 10.89 28.79 17.87
C LEU A 465 11.83 29.75 17.12
N ARG A 466 13.08 29.34 16.79
CA ARG A 466 13.98 30.13 15.93
C ARG A 466 13.83 29.81 14.44
N THR A 467 13.22 28.68 14.10
CA THR A 467 13.19 28.09 12.75
C THR A 467 11.80 28.05 12.11
N THR A 468 10.74 28.00 12.91
CA THR A 468 9.34 27.90 12.44
C THR A 468 8.59 29.21 12.68
N SER A 469 7.81 29.66 11.71
CA SER A 469 7.16 30.97 11.72
C SER A 469 5.80 31.05 12.43
N GLY A 470 5.38 29.99 13.14
CA GLY A 470 4.12 29.94 13.90
C GLY A 470 4.27 29.13 15.18
N TYR A 471 3.65 29.59 16.26
CA TYR A 471 3.54 28.85 17.52
C TYR A 471 2.65 27.62 17.36
N ASP A 472 1.60 27.77 16.56
CA ASP A 472 0.55 26.80 16.24
C ASP A 472 1.15 25.44 15.82
N PHE A 473 2.27 25.43 15.08
CA PHE A 473 2.97 24.20 14.69
C PHE A 473 3.59 23.45 15.87
N ILE A 474 4.13 24.17 16.85
CA ILE A 474 4.84 23.60 18.01
C ILE A 474 3.84 23.00 19.00
N GLU A 475 2.70 23.66 19.20
CA GLU A 475 1.59 23.13 20.00
C GLU A 475 0.94 21.93 19.29
N TYR A 476 0.55 22.09 18.01
CA TYR A 476 -0.07 21.01 17.23
C TYR A 476 0.83 19.76 17.11
N PHE A 477 2.15 19.90 16.89
CA PHE A 477 3.03 18.73 16.86
C PHE A 477 3.06 17.98 18.20
N ALA A 478 3.03 18.70 19.33
CA ALA A 478 2.97 18.05 20.64
C ALA A 478 1.64 17.33 20.87
N ASP A 479 0.52 18.02 20.62
CA ASP A 479 -0.83 17.49 20.80
C ASP A 479 -1.06 16.21 19.98
N ASN A 480 -0.57 16.15 18.74
CA ASN A 480 -0.69 14.96 17.89
C ASN A 480 0.15 13.78 18.42
N ILE A 481 1.39 14.03 18.87
CA ILE A 481 2.24 12.97 19.44
C ILE A 481 1.62 12.44 20.74
N GLU A 482 1.17 13.30 21.65
CA GLU A 482 0.54 12.86 22.91
C GLU A 482 -0.81 12.16 22.67
N SER A 483 -1.61 12.65 21.71
CA SER A 483 -2.85 12.00 21.27
C SER A 483 -2.58 10.60 20.71
N TRP A 484 -1.59 10.45 19.84
CA TRP A 484 -1.18 9.15 19.31
C TRP A 484 -0.78 8.18 20.43
N ILE A 485 0.11 8.63 21.34
CA ILE A 485 0.60 7.81 22.46
C ILE A 485 -0.56 7.36 23.35
N SER A 486 -1.47 8.27 23.70
CA SER A 486 -2.64 7.97 24.53
C SER A 486 -3.56 6.95 23.87
N THR A 487 -4.02 7.25 22.65
CA THR A 487 -4.99 6.42 21.91
C THR A 487 -4.40 5.05 21.58
N ARG A 488 -3.14 4.99 21.12
CA ARG A 488 -2.50 3.73 20.74
C ARG A 488 -2.18 2.83 21.94
N LEU A 489 -1.80 3.38 23.09
CA LEU A 489 -1.57 2.58 24.30
C LEU A 489 -2.87 1.98 24.84
N ASN A 490 -3.97 2.77 24.88
CA ASN A 490 -5.27 2.27 25.34
C ASN A 490 -5.82 1.19 24.38
N LEU A 491 -5.75 1.43 23.07
CA LEU A 491 -6.11 0.44 22.04
C LEU A 491 -5.41 -0.91 22.25
N LEU A 492 -4.09 -0.90 22.44
CA LEU A 492 -3.31 -2.12 22.58
C LEU A 492 -3.59 -2.80 23.93
N ASP A 493 -3.83 -2.05 25.00
CA ASP A 493 -4.31 -2.61 26.27
C ASP A 493 -5.66 -3.31 26.12
N ASP A 494 -6.63 -2.70 25.43
CA ASP A 494 -7.93 -3.30 25.14
C ASP A 494 -7.76 -4.58 24.30
N ILE A 495 -7.08 -4.49 23.15
CA ILE A 495 -6.82 -5.60 22.22
C ILE A 495 -6.13 -6.80 22.87
N PHE A 496 -5.09 -6.57 23.68
CA PHE A 496 -4.37 -7.67 24.33
C PHE A 496 -5.05 -8.17 25.61
N SER A 497 -6.12 -7.51 26.08
CA SER A 497 -6.95 -7.98 27.20
C SER A 497 -8.06 -8.96 26.78
N GLU A 498 -8.50 -8.92 25.52
CA GLU A 498 -9.58 -9.78 25.03
C GLU A 498 -9.21 -11.28 25.10
N PRO A 499 -10.09 -12.19 25.57
CA PRO A 499 -9.67 -13.58 25.79
C PRO A 499 -9.41 -14.39 24.51
N ASN A 500 -10.19 -14.18 23.46
CA ASN A 500 -10.38 -15.19 22.39
C ASN A 500 -9.74 -14.82 21.03
N THR A 501 -9.38 -13.56 20.79
CA THR A 501 -8.66 -13.11 19.57
C THR A 501 -7.55 -12.11 19.96
N ILE A 502 -6.86 -11.56 18.96
CA ILE A 502 -6.09 -10.29 19.08
C ILE A 502 -6.58 -9.33 17.99
N PHE A 503 -6.89 -9.85 16.81
CA PHE A 503 -7.35 -9.07 15.66
C PHE A 503 -8.62 -9.71 15.10
N ASN A 504 -9.61 -8.88 14.80
CA ASN A 504 -10.81 -9.30 14.08
C ASN A 504 -10.56 -9.06 12.60
N ASP A 505 -10.57 -10.10 11.76
CA ASP A 505 -10.72 -9.86 10.33
C ASP A 505 -11.20 -11.05 9.50
N ASN A 506 -11.98 -10.73 8.47
CA ASN A 506 -12.70 -11.69 7.62
C ASN A 506 -12.42 -11.41 6.12
N PHE A 507 -11.19 -11.04 5.76
CA PHE A 507 -10.82 -10.72 4.38
C PHE A 507 -10.69 -11.97 3.48
N GLU A 508 -11.86 -12.52 3.14
CA GLU A 508 -12.07 -13.51 2.10
C GLU A 508 -11.27 -13.21 0.82
N PRO A 509 -10.68 -14.22 0.15
CA PRO A 509 -10.13 -14.04 -1.18
C PRO A 509 -11.22 -13.58 -2.17
N PRO A 510 -10.88 -12.82 -3.23
CA PRO A 510 -11.86 -12.21 -4.14
C PRO A 510 -12.74 -13.18 -4.97
N PHE A 511 -12.63 -14.49 -4.76
CA PHE A 511 -13.42 -15.61 -5.32
C PHE A 511 -12.91 -16.93 -4.68
N ARG A 512 -13.59 -18.04 -4.94
CA ARG A 512 -12.99 -19.39 -4.78
C ARG A 512 -11.82 -19.52 -5.76
N GLU A 513 -10.61 -19.81 -5.29
CA GLU A 513 -9.39 -19.75 -6.11
C GLU A 513 -9.35 -20.79 -7.26
N ASP A 514 -9.01 -20.31 -8.47
CA ASP A 514 -8.36 -21.11 -9.50
C ASP A 514 -6.93 -20.57 -9.67
N ASP A 515 -5.95 -21.34 -9.19
CA ASP A 515 -4.52 -20.99 -9.16
C ASP A 515 -3.94 -20.46 -10.50
N LYS A 516 -4.55 -20.79 -11.63
CA LYS A 516 -4.06 -20.43 -12.97
C LYS A 516 -4.68 -19.15 -13.51
N ILE A 517 -5.96 -18.92 -13.20
CA ILE A 517 -6.78 -17.88 -13.83
C ILE A 517 -7.01 -16.73 -12.85
N PHE A 518 -7.54 -17.04 -11.68
CA PHE A 518 -8.06 -16.07 -10.73
C PHE A 518 -7.11 -15.89 -9.54
N GLY A 519 -6.74 -14.66 -9.25
CA GLY A 519 -5.91 -14.30 -8.09
C GLY A 519 -5.21 -12.97 -8.26
N PHE A 520 -4.40 -12.61 -7.27
CA PHE A 520 -3.48 -11.48 -7.38
C PHE A 520 -2.39 -11.79 -8.42
N SER A 521 -2.23 -10.90 -9.40
CA SER A 521 -1.16 -10.95 -10.41
C SER A 521 0.24 -10.74 -9.83
N ASP A 522 0.32 -9.95 -8.76
CA ASP A 522 1.55 -9.64 -8.02
C ASP A 522 1.18 -9.27 -6.56
N SER A 523 2.17 -9.23 -5.66
CA SER A 523 1.89 -8.97 -4.24
C SER A 523 1.55 -7.51 -3.95
N ALA A 524 1.98 -6.55 -4.76
CA ALA A 524 1.50 -5.17 -4.63
C ALA A 524 -0.02 -5.10 -4.92
N ALA A 525 -0.54 -5.91 -5.84
CA ALA A 525 -1.98 -6.06 -6.04
C ALA A 525 -2.66 -6.70 -4.82
N ARG A 526 -2.08 -7.74 -4.22
CA ARG A 526 -2.58 -8.32 -2.96
C ARG A 526 -2.70 -7.26 -1.85
N ARG A 527 -1.63 -6.50 -1.60
CA ARG A 527 -1.61 -5.37 -0.64
C ARG A 527 -2.69 -4.33 -1.00
N HIS A 528 -2.76 -3.89 -2.26
CA HIS A 528 -3.80 -2.96 -2.71
C HIS A 528 -5.23 -3.47 -2.54
N TYR A 529 -5.49 -4.76 -2.68
CA TYR A 529 -6.81 -5.34 -2.44
C TYR A 529 -7.17 -5.24 -0.96
N TYR A 530 -6.30 -5.74 -0.07
CA TYR A 530 -6.57 -5.72 1.36
C TYR A 530 -6.70 -4.28 1.90
N HIS A 531 -5.76 -3.39 1.59
CA HIS A 531 -5.83 -1.99 2.05
C HIS A 531 -7.15 -1.32 1.65
N SER A 532 -7.76 -1.70 0.52
CA SER A 532 -9.06 -1.16 0.09
C SER A 532 -10.28 -1.97 0.54
N SER A 533 -10.16 -3.18 1.10
CA SER A 533 -11.34 -3.92 1.57
C SER A 533 -11.97 -3.31 2.82
N ILE A 534 -11.21 -2.51 3.60
CA ILE A 534 -11.70 -1.80 4.78
C ILE A 534 -12.88 -0.86 4.46
N ILE A 535 -12.80 -0.13 3.33
CA ILE A 535 -13.86 0.76 2.83
C ILE A 535 -14.94 0.02 2.03
N PHE A 536 -14.83 -1.31 1.90
CA PHE A 536 -15.83 -2.16 1.27
C PHE A 536 -16.39 -3.25 2.20
N SER A 537 -16.21 -3.09 3.51
CA SER A 537 -16.94 -3.88 4.51
C SER A 537 -18.46 -3.66 4.31
N LYS A 538 -19.28 -4.66 4.61
CA LYS A 538 -20.75 -4.54 4.59
C LYS A 538 -21.36 -4.60 6.00
N ASP A 539 -20.50 -4.61 7.00
CA ASP A 539 -20.82 -4.75 8.43
C ASP A 539 -21.13 -3.38 9.08
N ARG A 540 -20.91 -2.28 8.34
CA ARG A 540 -21.11 -0.89 8.76
C ARG A 540 -21.44 0.02 7.57
N ILE A 541 -21.82 1.27 7.87
CA ILE A 541 -22.08 2.32 6.88
C ILE A 541 -21.00 3.40 7.00
N HIS A 542 -20.18 3.50 5.96
CA HIS A 542 -19.02 4.38 5.86
C HIS A 542 -19.40 5.88 5.86
N ASN A 543 -18.45 6.74 6.19
CA ASN A 543 -18.55 8.20 6.10
C ASN A 543 -17.65 8.69 4.97
N VAL A 544 -18.22 9.33 3.94
CA VAL A 544 -17.45 9.95 2.84
C VAL A 544 -17.63 11.46 2.90
N ASN A 545 -16.53 12.18 3.11
CA ASN A 545 -16.50 13.64 3.15
C ASN A 545 -15.74 14.16 1.91
N ILE A 546 -16.37 15.07 1.17
CA ILE A 546 -15.75 15.77 0.04
C ILE A 546 -15.65 17.25 0.39
N THR A 547 -14.45 17.82 0.38
CA THR A 547 -14.22 19.27 0.45
C THR A 547 -13.88 19.76 -0.95
N ILE A 548 -14.65 20.72 -1.47
CA ILE A 548 -14.51 21.22 -2.84
C ILE A 548 -14.85 22.71 -2.89
N ARG A 549 -14.26 23.46 -3.83
CA ARG A 549 -14.66 24.86 -4.06
C ARG A 549 -16.11 24.95 -4.51
N GLU A 550 -16.82 25.98 -4.04
CA GLU A 550 -18.23 26.21 -4.42
C GLU A 550 -18.41 26.39 -5.94
N ASP A 551 -17.50 27.11 -6.60
CA ASP A 551 -17.56 27.33 -8.05
C ASP A 551 -17.25 26.06 -8.86
N PHE A 552 -16.36 25.20 -8.35
CA PHE A 552 -16.06 23.90 -8.95
C PHE A 552 -17.27 22.96 -8.86
N LEU A 553 -17.89 22.81 -7.68
CA LEU A 553 -19.10 22.00 -7.55
C LEU A 553 -20.25 22.57 -8.40
N THR A 554 -20.46 23.88 -8.38
CA THR A 554 -21.50 24.53 -9.20
C THR A 554 -21.29 24.20 -10.67
N ASN A 555 -20.07 24.34 -11.19
CA ASN A 555 -19.77 24.04 -12.59
C ASN A 555 -19.87 22.54 -12.93
N ILE A 556 -19.57 21.63 -11.99
CA ILE A 556 -19.85 20.18 -12.13
C ILE A 556 -21.35 19.92 -12.25
N ILE A 557 -22.20 20.63 -11.50
CA ILE A 557 -23.65 20.47 -11.55
C ILE A 557 -24.27 21.14 -12.78
N ASP A 558 -23.80 22.31 -13.19
CA ASP A 558 -24.32 23.02 -14.38
C ASP A 558 -24.07 22.22 -15.68
N ARG A 559 -22.88 21.61 -15.81
CA ARG A 559 -22.50 20.80 -16.97
C ARG A 559 -23.39 19.59 -17.23
N LYS A 560 -24.14 19.14 -16.23
CA LYS A 560 -25.22 18.14 -16.37
C LYS A 560 -26.27 18.52 -17.44
N TYR A 561 -26.36 19.81 -17.76
CA TYR A 561 -27.32 20.40 -18.69
C TYR A 561 -26.67 20.94 -19.98
N ASP A 562 -25.36 20.74 -20.19
CA ASP A 562 -24.65 21.13 -21.43
C ASP A 562 -25.06 20.27 -22.64
N TYR A 563 -25.64 19.09 -22.40
CA TYR A 563 -25.81 18.01 -23.38
C TYR A 563 -24.48 17.61 -24.07
N ASN A 564 -23.37 17.75 -23.36
CA ASN A 564 -22.03 17.46 -23.85
C ASN A 564 -21.26 16.58 -22.85
N TRP A 565 -21.21 15.29 -23.17
CA TRP A 565 -20.46 14.28 -22.44
C TRP A 565 -19.00 14.64 -22.15
N GLU A 566 -18.32 15.35 -23.06
CA GLU A 566 -16.93 15.75 -22.86
C GLU A 566 -16.80 16.76 -21.70
N THR A 567 -17.75 17.69 -21.54
CA THR A 567 -17.74 18.63 -20.39
C THR A 567 -18.25 17.96 -19.11
N GLU A 568 -19.28 17.11 -19.19
CA GLU A 568 -19.76 16.25 -18.08
C GLU A 568 -18.65 15.35 -17.48
N HIS A 569 -17.64 15.00 -18.28
CA HIS A 569 -16.57 14.08 -17.91
C HIS A 569 -15.28 14.74 -17.39
N ILE A 570 -15.24 16.07 -17.32
CA ILE A 570 -14.11 16.83 -16.78
C ILE A 570 -13.99 16.62 -15.26
N TRP A 571 -12.76 16.35 -14.80
CA TRP A 571 -12.41 16.26 -13.38
C TRP A 571 -12.00 17.62 -12.81
N MET A 572 -12.40 17.91 -11.57
CA MET A 572 -11.90 19.05 -10.80
C MET A 572 -11.27 18.59 -9.49
N ALA A 573 -10.42 19.43 -8.90
CA ALA A 573 -9.79 19.14 -7.62
C ALA A 573 -10.78 19.20 -6.45
N SER A 574 -10.61 18.25 -5.53
CA SER A 574 -11.33 18.15 -4.25
C SER A 574 -10.48 17.37 -3.25
N ASP A 575 -10.67 17.61 -1.97
CA ASP A 575 -10.06 16.80 -0.91
C ASP A 575 -11.10 15.80 -0.38
N VAL A 576 -10.66 14.59 -0.06
CA VAL A 576 -11.52 13.44 0.21
C VAL A 576 -11.09 12.78 1.52
N SER A 577 -12.07 12.48 2.38
CA SER A 577 -11.91 11.64 3.57
C SER A 577 -12.94 10.51 3.51
N ILE A 578 -12.52 9.26 3.76
CA ILE A 578 -13.41 8.09 3.82
C ILE A 578 -13.11 7.32 5.10
N ASP A 579 -14.04 7.33 6.06
CA ASP A 579 -13.85 6.85 7.43
C ASP A 579 -12.48 7.23 7.99
N GLY A 580 -12.32 8.53 8.25
CA GLY A 580 -11.03 9.10 8.58
C GLY A 580 -10.15 9.23 7.33
N TYR A 581 -9.44 8.17 6.92
CA TYR A 581 -8.46 8.11 5.80
C TYR A 581 -8.62 9.24 4.77
N SER A 582 -7.64 10.15 4.71
CA SER A 582 -7.74 11.40 3.93
C SER A 582 -6.71 11.52 2.81
N ILE A 583 -7.09 12.18 1.71
CA ILE A 583 -6.27 12.44 0.53
C ILE A 583 -6.71 13.75 -0.16
N ASP A 584 -5.74 14.59 -0.52
CA ASP A 584 -5.95 15.89 -1.17
C ASP A 584 -6.05 15.78 -2.71
N ASN A 585 -6.35 16.88 -3.41
CA ASN A 585 -6.14 17.00 -4.86
C ASN A 585 -6.71 15.85 -5.71
N VAL A 586 -7.85 15.28 -5.31
CA VAL A 586 -8.53 14.17 -6.00
C VAL A 586 -9.41 14.69 -7.12
N GLY A 587 -9.38 14.02 -8.27
CA GLY A 587 -10.32 14.28 -9.35
C GLY A 587 -11.74 13.86 -8.98
N PHE A 588 -12.66 14.81 -8.88
CA PHE A 588 -14.08 14.61 -8.62
C PHE A 588 -14.94 15.13 -9.78
N ARG A 589 -16.02 14.41 -10.10
CA ARG A 589 -17.01 14.76 -11.14
C ARG A 589 -18.30 13.93 -11.00
N LEU A 590 -19.31 14.23 -11.82
CA LEU A 590 -20.50 13.38 -12.00
C LEU A 590 -20.16 12.02 -12.63
N LYS A 591 -20.80 10.94 -12.16
CA LYS A 591 -20.97 9.65 -12.88
C LYS A 591 -22.34 9.69 -13.56
N ALA A 592 -22.35 9.80 -14.89
CA ALA A 592 -23.59 9.79 -15.67
C ALA A 592 -23.53 8.85 -16.88
N ASN A 593 -24.69 8.27 -17.20
CA ASN A 593 -25.18 7.99 -18.56
C ASN A 593 -26.40 8.90 -18.82
N LEU A 594 -26.84 9.06 -20.07
CA LEU A 594 -27.93 9.97 -20.46
C LEU A 594 -29.20 9.91 -19.57
N GLY A 595 -29.65 8.72 -19.17
CA GLY A 595 -30.82 8.57 -18.29
C GLY A 595 -30.62 9.10 -16.86
N SER A 596 -29.41 8.99 -16.31
CA SER A 596 -29.09 9.45 -14.95
C SER A 596 -28.96 10.98 -14.82
N LEU A 597 -28.84 11.70 -15.94
CA LEU A 597 -28.90 13.16 -15.97
C LEU A 597 -30.27 13.70 -15.51
N ASN A 598 -31.33 12.87 -15.50
CA ASN A 598 -32.66 13.28 -15.05
C ASN A 598 -32.96 12.97 -13.56
N THR A 599 -31.99 12.46 -12.80
CA THR A 599 -32.20 12.13 -11.37
C THR A 599 -32.00 13.36 -10.46
N PRO A 600 -32.84 13.56 -9.41
CA PRO A 600 -32.64 14.64 -8.42
C PRO A 600 -31.40 14.45 -7.54
N LYS A 601 -30.93 13.22 -7.38
CA LYS A 601 -29.79 12.82 -6.56
C LYS A 601 -28.64 12.37 -7.48
N ASN A 602 -27.59 13.18 -7.55
CA ASN A 602 -26.47 12.95 -8.47
C ASN A 602 -25.57 11.80 -7.98
N SER A 603 -25.06 10.99 -8.92
CA SER A 603 -23.95 10.06 -8.67
C SER A 603 -22.61 10.71 -9.03
N PHE A 604 -21.54 10.32 -8.36
CA PHE A 604 -20.21 10.91 -8.53
C PHE A 604 -19.14 9.83 -8.81
N LYS A 605 -18.00 10.25 -9.36
CA LYS A 605 -16.80 9.43 -9.46
C LYS A 605 -15.60 10.19 -8.91
N LEU A 606 -14.71 9.45 -8.25
CA LEU A 606 -13.40 9.85 -7.77
C LEU A 606 -12.29 9.19 -8.59
N LYS A 607 -11.21 9.92 -8.88
CA LYS A 607 -9.96 9.41 -9.46
C LYS A 607 -8.77 10.01 -8.71
N PHE A 608 -8.10 9.18 -7.93
CA PHE A 608 -6.96 9.56 -7.09
C PHE A 608 -5.66 9.74 -7.90
N SER A 609 -5.57 9.05 -9.05
CA SER A 609 -4.45 9.13 -9.98
C SER A 609 -4.70 10.06 -11.18
N GLU A 610 -5.41 11.19 -10.99
CA GLU A 610 -5.64 12.16 -12.07
C GLU A 610 -4.63 13.30 -12.00
N SER A 611 -3.68 13.33 -12.92
CA SER A 611 -2.61 14.34 -12.94
C SER A 611 -3.02 15.65 -13.59
N GLU A 612 -4.11 15.69 -14.37
CA GLU A 612 -4.61 16.92 -15.00
C GLU A 612 -6.03 17.22 -14.53
N LEU A 613 -6.16 18.23 -13.66
CA LEU A 613 -7.43 18.64 -13.06
C LEU A 613 -7.83 20.00 -13.60
N TYR A 614 -9.07 20.12 -14.06
CA TYR A 614 -9.60 21.36 -14.60
C TYR A 614 -9.89 22.35 -13.49
N THR A 615 -9.42 23.58 -13.68
CA THR A 615 -9.64 24.70 -12.77
C THR A 615 -10.44 25.78 -13.47
N TYR A 616 -11.45 26.30 -12.77
CA TYR A 616 -12.20 27.47 -13.22
C TYR A 616 -11.67 28.73 -12.53
N ASP A 617 -11.24 29.70 -13.31
CA ASP A 617 -11.13 31.10 -12.91
C ASP A 617 -12.41 31.79 -13.41
N GLY A 618 -13.26 32.24 -12.49
CA GLY A 618 -14.55 32.88 -12.77
C GLY A 618 -14.49 34.18 -13.58
N ARG A 619 -13.32 34.53 -14.13
CA ARG A 619 -13.06 35.66 -15.02
C ARG A 619 -12.83 35.21 -16.48
N LYS A 620 -12.77 33.91 -16.76
CA LYS A 620 -12.47 33.33 -18.09
C LYS A 620 -13.70 32.65 -18.72
N VAL A 621 -13.77 32.70 -20.05
CA VAL A 621 -14.81 32.02 -20.86
C VAL A 621 -14.56 30.50 -20.92
N HIS A 622 -13.30 30.08 -20.78
CA HIS A 622 -12.88 28.70 -20.65
C HIS A 622 -11.86 28.61 -19.50
N GLY A 623 -12.00 27.62 -18.63
CA GLY A 623 -11.00 27.29 -17.60
C GLY A 623 -9.78 26.54 -18.16
N GLU A 624 -8.83 26.26 -17.29
CA GLU A 624 -7.49 25.74 -17.62
C GLU A 624 -7.16 24.51 -16.77
N TYR A 625 -6.42 23.55 -17.33
CA TYR A 625 -5.93 22.39 -16.59
C TYR A 625 -4.72 22.75 -15.73
N HIS A 626 -4.73 22.32 -14.48
CA HIS A 626 -3.59 22.34 -13.57
C HIS A 626 -2.98 20.94 -13.46
N TYR A 627 -1.65 20.86 -13.43
CA TYR A 627 -0.91 19.60 -13.43
C TYR A 627 -0.35 19.27 -12.04
N TYR A 628 -0.76 18.12 -11.50
CA TYR A 628 -0.39 17.60 -10.19
C TYR A 628 0.52 16.38 -10.36
N PRO A 629 1.87 16.53 -10.42
CA PRO A 629 2.80 15.43 -10.62
C PRO A 629 2.75 14.35 -9.51
N GLU A 630 2.37 14.74 -8.30
CA GLU A 630 2.12 13.85 -7.16
C GLU A 630 0.98 12.84 -7.41
N ASN A 631 0.08 13.11 -8.37
CA ASN A 631 -1.02 12.21 -8.71
C ASN A 631 -0.62 11.07 -9.67
N ILE A 632 0.64 10.98 -10.12
CA ILE A 632 1.11 9.93 -11.04
C ILE A 632 1.08 8.56 -10.34
N ASP A 633 0.33 7.60 -10.91
CA ASP A 633 -0.06 6.30 -10.32
C ASP A 633 -0.73 6.34 -8.93
N ARG A 634 -0.92 7.52 -8.31
CA ARG A 634 -1.35 7.71 -6.92
C ARG A 634 -2.61 6.92 -6.57
N ARG A 635 -2.60 6.31 -5.37
CA ARG A 635 -3.65 5.41 -4.88
C ARG A 635 -4.17 5.87 -3.54
N PHE A 636 -5.48 5.83 -3.37
CA PHE A 636 -6.10 5.84 -2.06
C PHE A 636 -6.34 4.39 -1.66
N LEU A 637 -5.75 3.93 -0.54
CA LEU A 637 -5.91 2.55 -0.06
C LEU A 637 -5.63 1.46 -1.14
N GLY A 638 -4.74 1.74 -2.09
CA GLY A 638 -4.40 0.86 -3.22
C GLY A 638 -5.26 1.01 -4.48
N ILE A 639 -6.46 1.60 -4.40
CA ILE A 639 -7.34 1.86 -5.56
C ILE A 639 -7.04 3.22 -6.22
N LYS A 640 -7.26 3.28 -7.55
CA LYS A 640 -7.12 4.50 -8.36
C LYS A 640 -8.42 5.26 -8.59
N ASN A 641 -9.55 4.56 -8.54
CA ASN A 641 -10.86 5.05 -8.92
C ASN A 641 -11.90 4.48 -7.96
N LEU A 642 -12.88 5.30 -7.58
CA LEU A 642 -14.00 4.92 -6.72
C LEU A 642 -15.28 5.59 -7.25
N ASN A 643 -16.44 4.93 -7.13
CA ASN A 643 -17.71 5.49 -7.61
C ASN A 643 -18.71 5.59 -6.45
N LEU A 644 -19.37 6.75 -6.33
CA LEU A 644 -20.41 7.03 -5.34
C LEU A 644 -21.75 7.05 -6.08
N ARG A 645 -22.52 5.96 -5.97
CA ARG A 645 -23.75 5.73 -6.73
C ARG A 645 -24.98 6.08 -5.92
N ALA A 646 -25.89 6.84 -6.50
CA ALA A 646 -27.08 7.37 -5.83
C ALA A 646 -28.18 6.32 -5.58
N GLY A 647 -28.12 5.15 -6.23
CA GLY A 647 -29.13 4.08 -6.16
C GLY A 647 -30.53 4.48 -6.65
N PRO A 648 -30.72 5.25 -7.75
CA PRO A 648 -31.99 5.90 -8.04
C PRO A 648 -33.13 4.95 -8.46
N GLY A 649 -32.83 3.70 -8.80
CA GLY A 649 -33.82 2.67 -9.20
C GLY A 649 -34.06 1.57 -8.16
N ASP A 650 -33.28 1.51 -7.07
CA ASP A 650 -33.45 0.52 -6.01
C ASP A 650 -33.76 1.22 -4.68
N LEU A 651 -35.00 1.07 -4.22
CA LEU A 651 -35.49 1.62 -2.96
C LEU A 651 -35.11 0.76 -1.75
N SER A 652 -34.68 -0.50 -1.95
CA SER A 652 -34.14 -1.36 -0.88
C SER A 652 -32.68 -1.05 -0.53
N LEU A 653 -31.93 -0.48 -1.48
CA LEU A 653 -30.48 -0.32 -1.46
C LEU A 653 -29.71 -1.65 -1.27
N LEU A 654 -30.34 -2.81 -1.54
CA LEU A 654 -29.75 -4.16 -1.43
C LEU A 654 -29.51 -4.86 -2.77
N ASN A 655 -30.19 -4.46 -3.86
CA ASN A 655 -30.25 -5.25 -5.10
C ASN A 655 -28.85 -5.58 -5.64
N GLU A 656 -28.00 -4.57 -5.83
CA GLU A 656 -26.61 -4.78 -6.24
C GLU A 656 -25.75 -5.43 -5.13
N PRO A 657 -25.77 -4.99 -3.85
CA PRO A 657 -25.06 -5.66 -2.76
C PRO A 657 -25.29 -7.18 -2.62
N ILE A 658 -26.53 -7.66 -2.85
CA ILE A 658 -26.90 -9.09 -2.83
C ILE A 658 -26.54 -9.77 -4.16
N GLY A 659 -26.78 -9.11 -5.30
CA GLY A 659 -26.37 -9.61 -6.61
C GLY A 659 -24.86 -9.90 -6.68
N GLN A 660 -24.03 -9.03 -6.10
CA GLN A 660 -22.58 -9.25 -6.01
C GLN A 660 -22.19 -10.43 -5.08
N GLU A 661 -22.95 -10.73 -4.01
CA GLU A 661 -22.74 -11.97 -3.24
C GLU A 661 -23.10 -13.23 -4.04
N ILE A 662 -24.11 -13.17 -4.90
CA ILE A 662 -24.49 -14.30 -5.77
C ILE A 662 -23.35 -14.61 -6.76
N PHE A 663 -22.67 -13.60 -7.30
CA PHE A 663 -21.43 -13.79 -8.07
C PHE A 663 -20.23 -14.28 -7.20
N LYS A 664 -20.12 -13.83 -5.94
CA LYS A 664 -19.11 -14.32 -4.98
C LYS A 664 -19.30 -15.81 -4.64
N ILE A 665 -20.55 -16.28 -4.50
CA ILE A 665 -20.91 -17.68 -4.17
C ILE A 665 -20.46 -18.67 -5.26
N THR A 666 -20.62 -18.31 -6.53
CA THR A 666 -20.09 -19.10 -7.66
C THR A 666 -18.58 -18.93 -7.83
N GLY A 667 -17.98 -17.90 -7.23
CA GLY A 667 -16.58 -17.55 -7.43
C GLY A 667 -16.33 -17.03 -8.84
N ASN A 668 -17.23 -16.19 -9.34
CA ASN A 668 -17.00 -15.35 -10.52
C ASN A 668 -16.41 -14.00 -10.06
N PRO A 669 -15.63 -13.26 -10.89
CA PRO A 669 -15.18 -11.92 -10.53
C PRO A 669 -16.36 -10.98 -10.27
N TYR A 670 -16.40 -10.40 -9.07
CA TYR A 670 -17.47 -9.53 -8.59
C TYR A 670 -16.92 -8.18 -8.11
N LEU A 671 -17.76 -7.14 -8.10
CA LEU A 671 -17.41 -5.82 -7.58
C LEU A 671 -17.59 -5.75 -6.07
N ARG A 672 -16.59 -5.17 -5.39
CA ARG A 672 -16.78 -4.76 -4.01
C ARG A 672 -17.70 -3.53 -3.94
N ILE A 673 -18.62 -3.58 -2.99
CA ILE A 673 -19.70 -2.61 -2.78
C ILE A 673 -20.02 -2.54 -1.29
N SER A 674 -20.20 -1.31 -0.79
CA SER A 674 -20.61 -0.99 0.58
C SER A 674 -21.54 0.23 0.57
N TRP A 675 -22.08 0.62 1.73
CA TRP A 675 -22.90 1.83 1.86
C TRP A 675 -22.11 2.97 2.50
N ALA A 676 -22.30 4.19 2.00
CA ALA A 676 -21.61 5.39 2.46
C ALA A 676 -22.57 6.57 2.65
N LYS A 677 -22.51 7.23 3.81
CA LYS A 677 -23.07 8.56 4.04
C LYS A 677 -22.19 9.58 3.33
N LEU A 678 -22.70 10.23 2.28
CA LEU A 678 -21.97 11.29 1.58
C LEU A 678 -22.22 12.65 2.25
N TYR A 679 -21.14 13.37 2.53
CA TYR A 679 -21.14 14.75 2.99
C TYR A 679 -20.30 15.63 2.06
N ILE A 680 -20.72 16.87 1.83
CA ILE A 680 -19.96 17.84 1.03
C ILE A 680 -19.80 19.16 1.78
N THR A 681 -18.56 19.63 1.91
CA THR A 681 -18.16 20.95 2.43
C THR A 681 -17.73 21.84 1.27
N LEU A 682 -18.15 23.11 1.26
CA LEU A 682 -17.79 24.06 0.20
C LEU A 682 -16.81 25.12 0.69
N THR A 683 -15.78 25.41 -0.12
CA THR A 683 -14.78 26.47 0.14
C THR A 683 -14.80 27.60 -0.88
N ASP A 684 -14.17 28.73 -0.53
CA ASP A 684 -13.74 29.76 -1.48
C ASP A 684 -12.42 29.39 -2.17
N GLU A 685 -11.91 30.29 -3.01
CA GLU A 685 -10.63 30.16 -3.72
C GLU A 685 -9.38 30.15 -2.80
N ASN A 686 -9.54 30.48 -1.52
CA ASN A 686 -8.48 30.54 -0.50
C ASN A 686 -8.55 29.38 0.51
N GLY A 687 -9.51 28.46 0.35
CA GLY A 687 -9.76 27.34 1.27
C GLY A 687 -10.65 27.67 2.48
N ASN A 688 -11.20 28.88 2.59
CA ASN A 688 -12.14 29.22 3.66
C ASN A 688 -13.48 28.50 3.43
N ILE A 689 -14.03 27.86 4.46
CA ILE A 689 -15.34 27.21 4.38
C ILE A 689 -16.44 28.28 4.19
N VAL A 690 -17.08 28.28 3.01
CA VAL A 690 -18.26 29.10 2.71
C VAL A 690 -19.57 28.37 3.02
N LYS A 691 -19.54 27.03 3.00
CA LYS A 691 -20.66 26.18 3.43
C LYS A 691 -20.15 24.96 4.18
N SER A 692 -20.53 24.85 5.45
CA SER A 692 -20.22 23.69 6.30
C SER A 692 -20.79 22.39 5.72
N GLN A 693 -20.13 21.28 6.08
CA GLN A 693 -20.48 19.89 5.78
C GLN A 693 -22.00 19.62 5.68
N GLU A 694 -22.48 19.36 4.46
CA GLU A 694 -23.89 19.08 4.15
C GLU A 694 -24.08 17.61 3.76
N TYR A 695 -24.97 16.90 4.47
CA TYR A 695 -25.33 15.52 4.13
C TYR A 695 -26.11 15.44 2.80
N LYS A 696 -25.68 14.53 1.91
CA LYS A 696 -26.27 14.29 0.58
C LYS A 696 -27.06 12.99 0.49
N GLY A 697 -27.19 12.26 1.59
CA GLY A 697 -27.88 10.96 1.65
C GLY A 697 -26.94 9.77 1.67
N LEU A 698 -27.54 8.58 1.71
CA LEU A 698 -26.87 7.28 1.66
C LEU A 698 -26.58 6.89 0.20
N TYR A 699 -25.37 6.44 -0.09
CA TYR A 699 -24.88 6.05 -1.42
C TYR A 699 -24.34 4.62 -1.39
N TRP A 700 -24.32 3.92 -2.54
CA TRP A 700 -23.41 2.79 -2.70
C TRP A 700 -22.02 3.30 -3.05
N MET A 701 -21.03 2.86 -2.29
CA MET A 701 -19.62 3.05 -2.60
C MET A 701 -19.13 1.80 -3.32
N THR A 702 -18.77 1.95 -4.60
CA THR A 702 -18.49 0.82 -5.50
C THR A 702 -17.11 0.92 -6.11
N GLU A 703 -16.43 -0.23 -6.15
CA GLU A 703 -15.14 -0.40 -6.83
C GLU A 703 -15.23 -0.08 -8.33
N HIS A 704 -14.11 0.24 -8.96
CA HIS A 704 -14.06 0.55 -10.39
C HIS A 704 -13.34 -0.55 -11.18
N LEU A 705 -13.96 -1.01 -12.28
CA LEU A 705 -13.37 -1.97 -13.21
C LEU A 705 -12.29 -1.29 -14.06
N ASP A 706 -11.06 -1.26 -13.53
CA ASP A 706 -9.84 -0.81 -14.23
C ASP A 706 -8.68 -1.82 -14.08
N LYS A 707 -7.47 -1.45 -14.55
CA LYS A 707 -6.28 -2.32 -14.49
C LYS A 707 -5.92 -2.75 -13.05
N THR A 708 -6.34 -2.02 -12.02
CA THR A 708 -6.22 -2.40 -10.59
C THR A 708 -7.17 -3.51 -10.22
N PHE A 709 -8.43 -3.47 -10.69
CA PHE A 709 -9.36 -4.60 -10.54
C PHE A 709 -8.80 -5.84 -11.23
N LEU A 710 -8.29 -5.70 -12.46
CA LEU A 710 -7.66 -6.83 -13.17
C LEU A 710 -6.46 -7.39 -12.41
N ARG A 711 -5.52 -6.53 -11.97
CA ARG A 711 -4.35 -6.96 -11.18
C ARG A 711 -4.71 -7.69 -9.90
N THR A 712 -5.87 -7.37 -9.30
CA THR A 712 -6.34 -8.00 -8.06
C THR A 712 -7.17 -9.26 -8.26
N ARG A 713 -7.75 -9.47 -9.45
CA ARG A 713 -8.66 -10.60 -9.73
C ARG A 713 -8.09 -11.65 -10.68
N PHE A 714 -7.16 -11.30 -11.57
CA PHE A 714 -6.61 -12.21 -12.57
C PHE A 714 -5.10 -12.34 -12.41
N LYS A 715 -4.58 -13.58 -12.49
CA LYS A 715 -3.15 -13.87 -12.42
C LYS A 715 -2.38 -13.16 -13.55
N ASN A 716 -3.02 -13.01 -14.72
CA ASN A 716 -2.49 -12.27 -15.86
C ASN A 716 -3.43 -11.09 -16.19
N PRO A 717 -3.07 -9.84 -15.84
CA PRO A 717 -3.92 -8.66 -16.01
C PRO A 717 -3.71 -7.97 -17.37
N ASN A 718 -2.96 -8.59 -18.30
CA ASN A 718 -2.46 -7.90 -19.49
C ASN A 718 -3.44 -7.82 -20.66
N GLY A 719 -4.51 -8.63 -20.63
CA GLY A 719 -5.57 -8.64 -21.62
C GLY A 719 -6.38 -7.35 -21.82
N ASN A 720 -7.23 -7.38 -22.84
CA ASN A 720 -8.17 -6.31 -23.18
C ASN A 720 -9.43 -6.39 -22.30
N LEU A 721 -9.84 -5.26 -21.74
CA LEU A 721 -11.07 -5.10 -20.97
C LEU A 721 -12.03 -4.18 -21.73
N TYR A 722 -13.17 -4.70 -22.16
CA TYR A 722 -14.21 -3.93 -22.85
C TYR A 722 -15.38 -3.68 -21.92
N LYS A 723 -15.87 -2.43 -21.86
CA LYS A 723 -17.17 -2.10 -21.27
C LYS A 723 -18.25 -2.10 -22.36
N THR A 724 -19.42 -2.69 -22.12
CA THR A 724 -20.57 -2.50 -23.04
C THR A 724 -21.21 -1.11 -22.91
N THR A 725 -21.67 -0.53 -24.02
CA THR A 725 -22.41 0.74 -24.00
C THR A 725 -23.71 0.67 -24.81
N GLY A 726 -24.86 0.68 -24.12
CA GLY A 726 -26.19 0.65 -24.73
C GLY A 726 -26.63 -0.75 -25.18
N ALA A 727 -27.92 -0.88 -25.48
CA ALA A 727 -28.61 -2.15 -25.79
C ALA A 727 -28.29 -2.73 -27.20
N THR A 728 -27.07 -2.52 -27.70
CA THR A 728 -26.56 -3.12 -28.96
C THR A 728 -25.39 -4.08 -28.73
N ALA A 729 -24.98 -4.32 -27.49
CA ALA A 729 -23.92 -5.27 -27.13
C ALA A 729 -24.41 -6.74 -27.13
N LEU A 730 -25.10 -7.14 -28.19
CA LEU A 730 -25.87 -8.39 -28.33
C LEU A 730 -24.97 -9.64 -28.55
N LEU A 731 -23.68 -9.43 -28.85
CA LEU A 731 -22.72 -10.45 -29.30
C LEU A 731 -23.17 -11.24 -30.55
N ASN A 732 -23.92 -10.60 -31.45
CA ASN A 732 -24.53 -11.25 -32.60
C ASN A 732 -23.80 -11.02 -33.95
N ASN A 733 -24.26 -11.72 -34.98
CA ASN A 733 -23.56 -11.86 -36.26
C ASN A 733 -23.54 -10.59 -37.14
N TRP A 734 -24.27 -9.53 -36.78
CA TRP A 734 -24.47 -8.33 -37.62
C TRP A 734 -23.17 -7.63 -38.04
N TYR A 735 -22.09 -7.85 -37.29
CA TYR A 735 -20.77 -7.24 -37.49
C TYR A 735 -19.62 -8.24 -37.44
N VAL A 736 -19.88 -9.50 -37.80
CA VAL A 736 -18.82 -10.48 -38.03
C VAL A 736 -18.16 -10.20 -39.38
N THR A 737 -17.08 -9.43 -39.37
CA THR A 737 -16.29 -9.08 -40.55
C THR A 737 -14.89 -9.73 -40.50
N GLU A 738 -14.10 -9.60 -41.56
CA GLU A 738 -12.69 -10.03 -41.57
C GLU A 738 -11.76 -9.01 -40.89
N ASN A 739 -12.24 -7.80 -40.57
CA ASN A 739 -11.42 -6.67 -40.12
C ASN A 739 -11.82 -6.19 -38.71
N PRO A 740 -10.97 -6.36 -37.68
CA PRO A 740 -11.31 -5.99 -36.30
C PRO A 740 -11.52 -4.48 -36.09
N ASP A 741 -10.98 -3.61 -36.96
CA ASP A 741 -11.26 -2.18 -36.90
C ASP A 741 -12.74 -1.84 -37.15
N ASP A 742 -13.50 -2.71 -37.81
CA ASP A 742 -14.94 -2.50 -38.03
C ASP A 742 -15.73 -2.50 -36.71
N LEU A 743 -15.23 -3.18 -35.67
CA LEU A 743 -15.81 -3.15 -34.32
C LEU A 743 -15.65 -1.78 -33.64
N LYS A 744 -14.69 -0.96 -34.08
CA LYS A 744 -14.41 0.38 -33.54
C LYS A 744 -15.36 1.46 -34.07
N ILE A 745 -16.13 1.15 -35.12
CA ILE A 745 -17.16 2.02 -35.69
C ILE A 745 -18.59 1.62 -35.29
N LEU A 746 -18.76 0.54 -34.50
CA LEU A 746 -20.03 0.19 -33.85
C LEU A 746 -20.22 1.03 -32.60
N GLY A 747 -21.32 1.79 -32.49
CA GLY A 747 -21.52 2.67 -31.34
C GLY A 747 -22.81 3.48 -31.33
N THR A 748 -22.91 4.40 -30.37
CA THR A 748 -24.05 5.33 -30.23
C THR A 748 -24.20 6.24 -31.44
N MET A 749 -25.41 6.30 -32.02
CA MET A 749 -25.67 7.09 -33.25
C MET A 749 -25.72 8.61 -33.02
N ASN A 750 -25.83 9.07 -31.77
CA ASN A 750 -25.83 10.48 -31.39
C ASN A 750 -24.55 10.81 -30.60
N PRO A 751 -24.00 12.03 -30.70
CA PRO A 751 -22.87 12.46 -29.89
C PRO A 751 -23.21 12.41 -28.38
N PRO A 752 -22.27 11.98 -27.50
CA PRO A 752 -20.95 11.45 -27.80
C PRO A 752 -21.01 10.14 -28.59
N TYR A 753 -20.15 10.01 -29.59
CA TYR A 753 -19.95 8.71 -30.21
C TYR A 753 -19.18 7.80 -29.23
N ARG A 754 -19.81 6.73 -28.74
CA ARG A 754 -19.22 5.73 -27.83
C ARG A 754 -19.30 4.37 -28.48
N ARG A 755 -18.17 3.66 -28.52
CA ARG A 755 -18.08 2.30 -29.09
C ARG A 755 -18.92 1.32 -28.27
N THR A 756 -19.73 0.48 -28.93
CA THR A 756 -20.57 -0.56 -28.30
C THR A 756 -19.77 -1.43 -27.33
N TYR A 757 -18.52 -1.73 -27.67
CA TYR A 757 -17.53 -2.33 -26.78
C TYR A 757 -16.38 -1.33 -26.58
N GLU A 758 -16.46 -0.56 -25.50
CA GLU A 758 -15.55 0.54 -25.18
C GLU A 758 -14.31 0.00 -24.44
N LEU A 759 -13.17 -0.09 -25.12
CA LEU A 759 -11.91 -0.61 -24.58
C LEU A 759 -11.39 0.26 -23.42
N LYS A 760 -11.01 -0.37 -22.30
CA LYS A 760 -10.59 0.25 -21.01
C LYS A 760 -9.15 -0.03 -20.59
N THR A 761 -8.49 -0.99 -21.24
CA THR A 761 -7.06 -1.27 -21.08
C THR A 761 -6.38 -1.25 -22.44
N ASN A 762 -5.05 -1.13 -22.48
CA ASN A 762 -4.28 -1.27 -23.73
C ASN A 762 -4.69 -0.27 -24.84
N GLN A 763 -5.29 0.87 -24.47
CA GLN A 763 -5.94 1.84 -25.36
C GLN A 763 -4.99 2.50 -26.38
N GLU A 764 -3.67 2.47 -26.13
CA GLU A 764 -2.65 2.94 -27.09
C GLU A 764 -2.42 1.96 -28.26
N ILE A 765 -2.66 0.66 -28.02
CA ILE A 765 -2.57 -0.40 -29.03
C ILE A 765 -3.90 -0.49 -29.79
N ASP A 766 -5.01 -0.33 -29.07
CA ASP A 766 -6.38 -0.34 -29.60
C ASP A 766 -6.72 -1.60 -30.41
N ASP A 767 -6.20 -2.77 -30.03
CA ASP A 767 -6.49 -4.04 -30.74
C ASP A 767 -7.88 -4.59 -30.35
N TYR A 768 -8.59 -5.10 -31.35
CA TYR A 768 -9.93 -5.69 -31.27
C TYR A 768 -9.98 -7.09 -31.96
N THR A 769 -8.82 -7.63 -32.36
CA THR A 769 -8.67 -8.95 -33.00
C THR A 769 -9.33 -10.06 -32.19
N ASP A 770 -9.07 -10.09 -30.88
CA ASP A 770 -9.62 -11.06 -29.93
C ASP A 770 -11.16 -11.00 -29.85
N LEU A 771 -11.73 -9.81 -29.71
CA LEU A 771 -13.18 -9.63 -29.70
C LEU A 771 -13.81 -10.03 -31.05
N ARG A 772 -13.13 -9.77 -32.18
CA ARG A 772 -13.57 -10.17 -33.52
C ARG A 772 -13.54 -11.69 -33.71
N ASP A 773 -12.51 -12.38 -33.20
CA ASP A 773 -12.44 -13.85 -33.20
C ASP A 773 -13.51 -14.50 -32.30
N PHE A 774 -13.76 -13.93 -31.10
CA PHE A 774 -14.84 -14.39 -30.22
C PHE A 774 -16.22 -14.21 -30.86
N LEU A 775 -16.53 -13.03 -31.42
CA LEU A 775 -17.76 -12.77 -32.15
C LEU A 775 -17.94 -13.70 -33.36
N TYR A 776 -16.86 -14.02 -34.08
CA TYR A 776 -16.89 -14.98 -35.18
C TYR A 776 -17.28 -16.39 -34.68
N ILE A 777 -16.60 -16.89 -33.64
CA ILE A 777 -16.76 -18.25 -33.13
C ILE A 777 -18.15 -18.49 -32.52
N ILE A 778 -18.64 -17.61 -31.63
CA ILE A 778 -19.96 -17.80 -30.98
C ILE A 778 -21.15 -17.79 -31.96
N ASN A 779 -20.98 -17.13 -33.12
CA ASN A 779 -22.02 -17.00 -34.14
C ASN A 779 -21.92 -18.03 -35.28
N ASN A 780 -20.72 -18.59 -35.56
CA ASN A 780 -20.49 -19.39 -36.78
C ASN A 780 -19.80 -20.75 -36.54
N GLN A 781 -19.13 -20.93 -35.40
CA GLN A 781 -18.32 -22.12 -35.10
C GLN A 781 -18.36 -22.44 -33.59
N TRP A 782 -19.54 -22.72 -33.05
CA TRP A 782 -19.70 -23.02 -31.61
C TRP A 782 -18.85 -24.22 -31.16
N GLU A 783 -18.58 -25.17 -32.06
CA GLU A 783 -17.66 -26.29 -31.82
C GLU A 783 -16.22 -25.87 -31.47
N ASN A 784 -15.85 -24.61 -31.72
CA ASN A 784 -14.56 -24.01 -31.40
C ASN A 784 -14.62 -23.04 -30.19
N ILE A 785 -15.71 -23.03 -29.41
CA ILE A 785 -15.91 -22.10 -28.29
C ILE A 785 -14.76 -22.10 -27.27
N GLU A 786 -14.18 -23.28 -27.00
CA GLU A 786 -13.10 -23.49 -26.03
C GLU A 786 -11.78 -22.76 -26.36
N TYR A 787 -11.59 -22.30 -27.61
CA TYR A 787 -10.45 -21.46 -27.98
C TYR A 787 -10.62 -19.98 -27.57
N THR A 788 -11.83 -19.57 -27.15
CA THR A 788 -12.17 -18.16 -26.90
C THR A 788 -12.84 -17.88 -25.57
N THR A 789 -13.35 -18.88 -24.85
CA THR A 789 -13.84 -18.75 -23.47
C THR A 789 -13.87 -20.11 -22.76
N ASN A 790 -13.81 -20.11 -21.43
CA ASN A 790 -13.99 -21.30 -20.61
C ASN A 790 -15.47 -21.46 -20.22
N LEU A 791 -16.13 -22.50 -20.77
CA LEU A 791 -17.55 -22.79 -20.52
C LEU A 791 -17.92 -22.92 -19.04
N SER A 792 -17.02 -23.38 -18.16
CA SER A 792 -17.30 -23.48 -16.72
C SER A 792 -17.29 -22.12 -16.01
N ILE A 793 -16.55 -21.14 -16.52
CA ILE A 793 -16.57 -19.75 -15.99
C ILE A 793 -17.76 -19.00 -16.58
N LEU A 794 -18.03 -19.19 -17.87
CA LEU A 794 -19.23 -18.66 -18.52
C LEU A 794 -20.50 -19.14 -17.82
N ALA A 795 -20.55 -20.41 -17.43
CA ALA A 795 -21.64 -21.00 -16.66
C ALA A 795 -21.85 -20.33 -15.29
N LYS A 796 -20.80 -19.90 -14.59
CA LYS A 796 -20.91 -19.16 -13.32
C LYS A 796 -21.56 -17.78 -13.50
N TYR A 797 -21.17 -17.05 -14.56
CA TYR A 797 -21.78 -15.76 -14.88
C TYR A 797 -23.29 -15.94 -15.10
N PHE A 798 -23.66 -16.86 -15.99
CA PHE A 798 -25.06 -17.12 -16.30
C PHE A 798 -25.84 -17.70 -15.12
N ALA A 799 -25.27 -18.61 -14.32
CA ALA A 799 -25.94 -19.14 -13.13
C ALA A 799 -26.24 -18.01 -12.13
N SER A 800 -25.31 -17.07 -11.95
CA SER A 800 -25.48 -15.92 -11.06
C SER A 800 -26.51 -14.91 -11.61
N SER A 801 -26.43 -14.53 -12.88
CA SER A 801 -27.37 -13.62 -13.56
C SER A 801 -28.79 -14.20 -13.60
N ILE A 802 -28.93 -15.48 -13.97
CA ILE A 802 -30.22 -16.15 -13.94
C ILE A 802 -30.70 -16.27 -12.50
N TYR A 803 -30.00 -16.88 -11.53
CA TYR A 803 -30.57 -17.09 -10.19
C TYR A 803 -31.15 -15.81 -9.57
N GLN A 804 -30.47 -14.67 -9.70
CA GLN A 804 -30.93 -13.39 -9.13
C GLN A 804 -32.05 -12.67 -9.91
N GLY A 805 -32.49 -13.19 -11.06
CA GLY A 805 -33.54 -12.55 -11.87
C GLY A 805 -33.10 -11.22 -12.49
N SER A 806 -31.84 -11.11 -12.93
CA SER A 806 -31.35 -9.92 -13.63
C SER A 806 -32.05 -9.75 -14.99
N TRP A 807 -32.52 -8.54 -15.28
CA TRP A 807 -33.17 -8.21 -16.56
C TRP A 807 -32.44 -7.15 -17.39
N ASP A 808 -31.60 -6.30 -16.78
CA ASP A 808 -30.79 -5.27 -17.46
C ASP A 808 -29.35 -5.76 -17.73
N ASP A 809 -29.13 -7.08 -17.85
CA ASP A 809 -27.82 -7.68 -18.12
C ASP A 809 -27.80 -8.48 -19.46
N TYR A 810 -26.87 -9.42 -19.67
CA TYR A 810 -26.73 -10.08 -20.98
C TYR A 810 -27.96 -10.89 -21.45
N PRO A 811 -28.55 -11.82 -20.66
CA PRO A 811 -29.56 -12.77 -21.14
C PRO A 811 -30.83 -12.14 -21.71
N ILE A 812 -31.28 -10.99 -21.20
CA ILE A 812 -32.50 -10.32 -21.70
C ILE A 812 -32.18 -9.18 -22.66
N ILE A 813 -31.63 -8.04 -22.21
CA ILE A 813 -31.46 -6.84 -23.06
C ILE A 813 -30.01 -6.51 -23.45
N ALA A 814 -29.08 -7.43 -23.20
CA ALA A 814 -27.68 -7.37 -23.64
C ALA A 814 -26.91 -6.12 -23.17
N HIS A 815 -27.05 -5.78 -21.89
CA HIS A 815 -26.52 -4.54 -21.33
C HIS A 815 -25.70 -4.78 -20.04
N ASN A 816 -25.10 -3.73 -19.47
CA ASN A 816 -24.41 -3.73 -18.17
C ASN A 816 -23.43 -4.89 -17.86
N TYR A 817 -22.61 -5.32 -18.82
CA TYR A 817 -21.48 -6.23 -18.54
C TYR A 817 -20.16 -5.70 -19.08
N TYR A 818 -19.07 -6.32 -18.63
CA TYR A 818 -17.73 -6.15 -19.19
C TYR A 818 -17.24 -7.50 -19.71
N LEU A 819 -16.45 -7.43 -20.77
CA LEU A 819 -15.72 -8.57 -21.33
C LEU A 819 -14.24 -8.40 -21.02
N TYR A 820 -13.65 -9.36 -20.30
CA TYR A 820 -12.21 -9.42 -20.12
C TYR A 820 -11.61 -10.56 -20.92
N SER A 821 -10.77 -10.22 -21.90
CA SER A 821 -9.99 -11.16 -22.71
C SER A 821 -8.76 -11.59 -21.92
N GLU A 822 -8.87 -12.60 -21.06
CA GLU A 822 -7.73 -13.09 -20.28
C GLU A 822 -6.77 -13.86 -21.22
N PRO A 823 -5.46 -13.52 -21.30
CA PRO A 823 -4.59 -14.05 -22.36
C PRO A 823 -4.26 -15.55 -22.31
N THR A 824 -4.78 -16.31 -21.35
CA THR A 824 -4.51 -17.75 -21.15
C THR A 824 -5.75 -18.61 -21.43
N ILE A 825 -6.96 -18.09 -21.19
CA ILE A 825 -8.24 -18.82 -21.31
C ILE A 825 -9.34 -18.07 -22.10
N GLY A 826 -9.05 -16.87 -22.60
CA GLY A 826 -9.98 -16.06 -23.38
C GLY A 826 -10.98 -15.28 -22.52
N PHE A 827 -12.18 -15.07 -23.06
CA PHE A 827 -13.17 -14.14 -22.53
C PHE A 827 -13.85 -14.61 -21.24
N VAL A 828 -13.82 -13.73 -20.24
CA VAL A 828 -14.55 -13.82 -18.98
C VAL A 828 -15.56 -12.68 -18.89
N MET A 829 -16.81 -13.00 -18.57
CA MET A 829 -17.87 -12.00 -18.34
C MET A 829 -17.83 -11.50 -16.90
N ILE A 830 -17.86 -10.18 -16.72
CA ILE A 830 -17.84 -9.50 -15.42
C ILE A 830 -19.10 -8.62 -15.31
N PRO A 831 -19.91 -8.75 -14.25
CA PRO A 831 -21.11 -7.93 -14.04
C PRO A 831 -20.77 -6.45 -13.76
N TRP A 832 -21.73 -5.55 -13.95
CA TRP A 832 -21.66 -4.12 -13.64
C TRP A 832 -23.09 -3.54 -13.56
N ASP A 833 -23.34 -2.40 -12.89
CA ASP A 833 -24.68 -1.75 -12.78
C ASP A 833 -25.86 -2.79 -12.67
N ILE A 834 -25.77 -3.75 -11.74
CA ILE A 834 -26.70 -4.92 -11.64
C ILE A 834 -27.88 -4.71 -10.67
N GLU A 835 -28.27 -3.47 -10.35
CA GLU A 835 -29.40 -3.19 -9.44
C GLU A 835 -30.78 -3.60 -9.97
N ASN A 836 -30.87 -3.92 -11.27
CA ASN A 836 -32.09 -4.36 -11.95
C ASN A 836 -32.23 -5.89 -11.88
N ASN A 837 -32.41 -6.40 -10.65
CA ASN A 837 -32.54 -7.82 -10.29
C ASN A 837 -33.61 -8.02 -9.19
N LEU A 838 -33.78 -9.25 -8.68
CA LEU A 838 -34.61 -9.59 -7.50
C LEU A 838 -36.05 -9.05 -7.58
N ASN A 839 -36.69 -9.15 -8.76
CA ASN A 839 -38.00 -8.58 -9.08
C ASN A 839 -38.11 -7.04 -8.97
N ALA A 840 -37.01 -6.29 -9.01
CA ALA A 840 -37.05 -4.84 -9.21
C ALA A 840 -37.88 -4.49 -10.47
N VAL A 841 -38.84 -3.57 -10.31
CA VAL A 841 -39.83 -3.16 -11.33
C VAL A 841 -40.61 -4.31 -12.00
N SER A 842 -40.79 -5.44 -11.30
CA SER A 842 -41.55 -6.61 -11.81
C SER A 842 -43.00 -6.29 -12.20
N TYR A 843 -43.64 -5.34 -11.51
CA TYR A 843 -44.98 -4.83 -11.87
C TYR A 843 -45.07 -4.28 -13.30
N PHE A 844 -43.94 -3.94 -13.91
CA PHE A 844 -43.84 -3.39 -15.26
C PHE A 844 -43.18 -4.37 -16.24
N PHE A 845 -42.11 -5.08 -15.84
CA PHE A 845 -41.38 -6.00 -16.72
C PHE A 845 -41.70 -7.50 -16.57
N GLY A 846 -42.49 -7.90 -15.59
CA GLY A 846 -42.83 -9.31 -15.33
C GLY A 846 -42.20 -9.86 -14.06
N ASP A 847 -42.68 -11.02 -13.63
CA ASP A 847 -42.14 -11.74 -12.47
C ASP A 847 -41.04 -12.72 -12.95
N PHE A 848 -39.93 -12.78 -12.22
CA PHE A 848 -38.80 -13.66 -12.52
C PHE A 848 -38.56 -14.74 -11.45
N SER A 849 -39.39 -14.77 -10.39
CA SER A 849 -39.27 -15.74 -9.29
C SER A 849 -39.56 -17.17 -9.75
N ASP A 850 -40.63 -17.38 -10.52
CA ASP A 850 -41.08 -18.67 -11.06
C ASP A 850 -40.59 -18.95 -12.49
N ALA A 851 -39.63 -18.15 -13.00
CA ALA A 851 -39.32 -18.15 -14.41
C ALA A 851 -38.22 -19.19 -14.81
N PRO A 852 -38.40 -20.02 -15.85
CA PRO A 852 -37.59 -21.23 -16.10
C PRO A 852 -36.08 -21.03 -16.34
N LEU A 853 -35.28 -21.95 -15.77
CA LEU A 853 -33.81 -21.92 -15.76
C LEU A 853 -33.12 -21.97 -17.14
N LEU A 854 -33.78 -22.44 -18.20
CA LEU A 854 -33.17 -22.64 -19.52
C LEU A 854 -33.79 -21.74 -20.61
N ASN A 855 -34.41 -20.62 -20.23
CA ASN A 855 -35.21 -19.78 -21.13
C ASN A 855 -34.87 -18.26 -21.10
N SER A 856 -33.80 -17.84 -20.39
CA SER A 856 -33.35 -16.43 -20.32
C SER A 856 -34.46 -15.41 -20.10
N TYR A 857 -35.48 -15.77 -19.31
CA TYR A 857 -36.63 -14.92 -18.97
C TYR A 857 -37.47 -14.38 -20.15
N GLN A 858 -37.22 -14.79 -21.40
CA GLN A 858 -37.84 -14.15 -22.57
C GLN A 858 -39.38 -14.29 -22.60
N ASP A 859 -39.93 -15.40 -22.09
CA ASP A 859 -41.39 -15.61 -21.98
C ASP A 859 -42.04 -14.90 -20.78
N HIS A 860 -41.25 -14.41 -19.82
CA HIS A 860 -41.75 -13.72 -18.61
C HIS A 860 -41.54 -12.20 -18.70
N PHE A 861 -40.58 -11.76 -19.52
CA PHE A 861 -40.32 -10.35 -19.77
C PHE A 861 -41.43 -9.69 -20.61
N ASN A 862 -42.00 -8.60 -20.12
CA ASN A 862 -43.11 -7.89 -20.77
C ASN A 862 -42.62 -7.00 -21.92
N TRP A 863 -42.42 -7.63 -23.09
CA TRP A 863 -41.97 -6.96 -24.31
C TRP A 863 -42.87 -5.80 -24.76
N SER A 864 -44.19 -5.86 -24.54
CA SER A 864 -45.08 -4.74 -24.92
C SER A 864 -44.90 -3.50 -24.04
N ASN A 865 -44.61 -3.68 -22.75
CA ASN A 865 -44.24 -2.56 -21.88
C ASN A 865 -42.85 -2.01 -22.22
N TRP A 866 -41.90 -2.87 -22.61
CA TRP A 866 -40.58 -2.48 -23.10
C TRP A 866 -40.66 -1.67 -24.41
N GLU A 867 -41.35 -2.17 -25.43
CA GLU A 867 -41.63 -1.46 -26.69
C GLU A 867 -42.29 -0.10 -26.42
N SER A 868 -43.24 -0.02 -25.49
CA SER A 868 -43.88 1.24 -25.08
C SER A 868 -42.96 2.18 -24.28
N TRP A 869 -41.84 1.71 -23.73
CA TRP A 869 -40.89 2.53 -22.97
C TRP A 869 -39.79 3.11 -23.84
N ILE A 870 -39.24 2.31 -24.77
CA ILE A 870 -38.16 2.72 -25.68
C ILE A 870 -38.65 3.30 -27.02
N GLY A 871 -39.90 3.05 -27.40
CA GLY A 871 -40.51 3.54 -28.63
C GLY A 871 -39.97 2.86 -29.89
N ASP A 872 -39.87 3.61 -31.00
CA ASP A 872 -39.43 3.10 -32.33
C ASP A 872 -37.98 2.56 -32.39
N TRP A 873 -37.25 2.49 -31.27
CA TRP A 873 -35.95 1.81 -31.13
C TRP A 873 -36.11 0.27 -31.16
N SER A 874 -36.79 -0.22 -32.21
CA SER A 874 -37.23 -1.59 -32.44
C SER A 874 -36.09 -2.51 -32.91
N TRP A 875 -35.01 -2.58 -32.12
CA TRP A 875 -33.95 -3.58 -32.26
C TRP A 875 -34.45 -4.89 -31.65
N ASP A 876 -34.55 -5.98 -32.42
CA ASP A 876 -35.10 -7.24 -31.90
C ASP A 876 -34.16 -7.82 -30.81
N PRO A 877 -34.61 -7.94 -29.54
CA PRO A 877 -33.77 -8.35 -28.43
C PRO A 877 -33.74 -9.87 -28.23
N LYS A 878 -34.36 -10.68 -29.10
CA LYS A 878 -34.55 -12.12 -28.85
C LYS A 878 -33.31 -12.99 -29.09
N GLU A 879 -32.49 -12.69 -30.10
CA GLU A 879 -31.28 -13.48 -30.39
C GLU A 879 -30.14 -13.12 -29.43
N ARG A 880 -29.65 -14.09 -28.68
CA ARG A 880 -28.55 -13.98 -27.71
C ARG A 880 -27.50 -15.07 -27.99
N PRO A 881 -26.73 -15.00 -29.11
CA PRO A 881 -26.02 -16.17 -29.63
C PRO A 881 -25.06 -16.87 -28.66
N LEU A 882 -24.44 -16.13 -27.72
CA LEU A 882 -23.63 -16.72 -26.66
C LEU A 882 -24.45 -17.57 -25.68
N TRP A 883 -25.62 -17.11 -25.26
CA TRP A 883 -26.52 -17.86 -24.38
C TRP A 883 -27.27 -18.94 -25.15
N ASP A 884 -27.87 -18.59 -26.28
CA ASP A 884 -28.72 -19.46 -27.09
C ASP A 884 -27.96 -20.72 -27.50
N ASN A 885 -26.67 -20.61 -27.82
CA ASN A 885 -25.84 -21.77 -28.16
C ASN A 885 -25.30 -22.47 -26.89
N ALA A 886 -24.96 -21.75 -25.83
CA ALA A 886 -24.57 -22.34 -24.55
C ALA A 886 -25.65 -23.26 -23.94
N ILE A 887 -26.93 -22.88 -23.95
CA ILE A 887 -28.01 -23.77 -23.43
C ILE A 887 -28.26 -25.02 -24.29
N LYS A 888 -27.69 -25.08 -25.49
CA LYS A 888 -27.72 -26.28 -26.35
C LYS A 888 -26.48 -27.16 -26.14
N ASP A 889 -25.47 -26.69 -25.41
CA ASP A 889 -24.21 -27.37 -25.16
C ASP A 889 -24.28 -28.19 -23.84
N PRO A 890 -24.18 -29.54 -23.90
CA PRO A 890 -24.29 -30.37 -22.71
C PRO A 890 -23.18 -30.15 -21.66
N ALA A 891 -22.00 -29.67 -22.05
CA ALA A 891 -20.93 -29.37 -21.11
C ALA A 891 -21.23 -28.08 -20.35
N PHE A 892 -21.67 -27.02 -21.04
CA PHE A 892 -22.14 -25.79 -20.41
C PHE A 892 -23.32 -26.06 -19.46
N VAL A 893 -24.37 -26.73 -19.95
CA VAL A 893 -25.60 -26.99 -19.15
C VAL A 893 -25.27 -27.75 -17.86
N LYS A 894 -24.31 -28.68 -17.88
CA LYS A 894 -23.87 -29.40 -16.67
C LYS A 894 -23.20 -28.46 -15.65
N PHE A 895 -22.28 -27.60 -16.08
CA PHE A 895 -21.66 -26.62 -15.16
C PHE A 895 -22.69 -25.61 -14.65
N TYR A 896 -23.56 -25.12 -15.53
CA TYR A 896 -24.58 -24.12 -15.23
C TYR A 896 -25.58 -24.59 -14.17
N LEU A 897 -26.17 -25.78 -14.33
CA LEU A 897 -27.11 -26.32 -13.35
C LEU A 897 -26.43 -26.63 -12.00
N SER A 898 -25.15 -27.04 -12.01
CA SER A 898 -24.37 -27.26 -10.78
C SER A 898 -24.08 -25.96 -10.02
N GLU A 899 -23.91 -24.83 -10.72
CA GLU A 899 -23.71 -23.52 -10.07
C GLU A 899 -25.05 -22.89 -9.62
N ILE A 900 -26.15 -23.13 -10.34
CA ILE A 900 -27.51 -22.83 -9.86
C ILE A 900 -27.79 -23.56 -8.53
N GLU A 901 -27.43 -24.85 -8.43
CA GLU A 901 -27.56 -25.63 -7.20
C GLU A 901 -26.66 -25.11 -6.06
N ASN A 902 -25.43 -24.67 -6.38
CA ASN A 902 -24.51 -24.02 -5.42
C ASN A 902 -25.11 -22.71 -4.85
N ILE A 903 -25.77 -21.89 -5.69
CA ILE A 903 -26.46 -20.67 -5.23
C ILE A 903 -27.69 -21.02 -4.38
N MET A 904 -28.56 -21.93 -4.85
CA MET A 904 -29.77 -22.38 -4.15
C MET A 904 -29.46 -22.89 -2.73
N ASN A 905 -28.40 -23.69 -2.58
CA ASN A 905 -27.91 -24.19 -1.29
C ASN A 905 -27.29 -23.11 -0.39
N LYS A 906 -27.05 -21.90 -0.92
CA LYS A 906 -26.57 -20.72 -0.18
C LYS A 906 -27.62 -19.62 0.00
N THR A 907 -28.84 -19.79 -0.49
CA THR A 907 -29.91 -18.79 -0.35
C THR A 907 -30.30 -18.50 1.10
N THR A 908 -30.16 -19.46 2.02
CA THR A 908 -30.35 -19.18 3.45
C THR A 908 -29.29 -18.21 4.01
N TYR A 909 -28.03 -18.31 3.58
CA TYR A 909 -26.99 -17.32 3.91
C TYR A 909 -27.28 -15.94 3.27
N LEU A 910 -27.84 -15.92 2.06
CA LEU A 910 -28.27 -14.66 1.43
C LEU A 910 -29.40 -13.99 2.23
N LEU A 911 -30.39 -14.75 2.70
CA LEU A 911 -31.47 -14.24 3.56
C LEU A 911 -30.95 -13.72 4.91
N GLU A 912 -29.98 -14.42 5.52
CA GLU A 912 -29.28 -13.95 6.73
C GLU A 912 -28.57 -12.60 6.48
N LYS A 913 -27.88 -12.43 5.34
CA LYS A 913 -27.23 -11.16 4.97
C LYS A 913 -28.20 -10.05 4.57
N VAL A 914 -29.35 -10.37 3.97
CA VAL A 914 -30.44 -9.42 3.73
C VAL A 914 -30.91 -8.81 5.06
N GLU A 915 -31.20 -9.65 6.06
CA GLU A 915 -31.59 -9.18 7.39
C GLU A 915 -30.48 -8.38 8.08
N GLU A 916 -29.24 -8.89 8.11
CA GLU A 916 -28.08 -8.22 8.70
C GLU A 916 -27.90 -6.78 8.17
N TRP A 917 -27.88 -6.61 6.84
CA TRP A 917 -27.56 -5.31 6.23
C TRP A 917 -28.73 -4.31 6.29
N LEU A 918 -29.97 -4.78 6.28
CA LEU A 918 -31.13 -3.90 6.46
C LEU A 918 -31.22 -3.34 7.88
N ASN A 919 -30.71 -4.05 8.89
CA ASN A 919 -30.64 -3.54 10.25
C ASN A 919 -29.62 -2.39 10.42
N LEU A 920 -28.68 -2.21 9.48
CA LEU A 920 -27.79 -1.05 9.43
C LEU A 920 -28.50 0.21 8.90
N ILE A 921 -29.48 0.06 8.00
CA ILE A 921 -30.13 1.16 7.28
C ILE A 921 -31.37 1.64 8.07
N THR A 922 -31.14 2.59 8.97
CA THR A 922 -32.18 3.16 9.83
C THR A 922 -32.90 4.36 9.19
N GLU A 923 -34.17 4.62 9.58
CA GLU A 923 -34.98 5.73 9.05
C GLU A 923 -34.25 7.10 9.01
N PRO A 924 -33.45 7.52 10.03
CA PRO A 924 -32.70 8.77 9.97
C PRO A 924 -31.73 8.90 8.79
N LEU A 925 -31.21 7.80 8.25
CA LEU A 925 -30.31 7.80 7.10
C LEU A 925 -31.04 8.02 5.77
N LEU A 926 -32.33 7.69 5.72
CA LEU A 926 -33.24 7.83 4.58
C LEU A 926 -33.95 9.20 4.54
N LEU A 927 -33.77 10.04 5.57
CA LEU A 927 -34.34 11.39 5.63
C LEU A 927 -33.82 12.29 4.49
N PRO A 928 -34.65 13.23 4.00
CA PRO A 928 -34.45 13.87 2.70
C PRO A 928 -33.23 14.80 2.64
N PHE A 929 -32.48 14.69 1.54
CA PHE A 929 -31.44 15.62 1.16
C PHE A 929 -32.03 16.93 0.60
N THR A 930 -31.32 18.05 0.74
CA THR A 930 -31.68 19.30 0.04
C THR A 930 -31.30 19.20 -1.44
N ALA A 931 -32.30 19.18 -2.32
CA ALA A 931 -32.10 19.06 -3.76
C ALA A 931 -31.34 20.26 -4.34
N THR A 932 -30.38 20.00 -5.23
CA THR A 932 -29.77 21.03 -6.09
C THR A 932 -30.77 21.45 -7.17
N THR A 933 -31.45 22.56 -6.89
CA THR A 933 -32.52 23.24 -7.65
C THR A 933 -33.83 22.45 -7.91
N PRO A 934 -35.03 23.11 -7.90
CA PRO A 934 -36.31 22.39 -7.91
C PRO A 934 -37.04 22.37 -9.27
N THR A 935 -36.50 23.00 -10.31
CA THR A 935 -37.30 23.53 -11.44
C THR A 935 -37.75 22.54 -12.51
N GLU A 936 -37.12 21.36 -12.63
CA GLU A 936 -37.32 20.48 -13.81
C GLU A 936 -37.83 19.07 -13.50
N ALA A 937 -37.99 18.71 -12.22
CA ALA A 937 -38.47 17.38 -11.81
C ALA A 937 -39.92 17.04 -12.24
N SER A 938 -40.63 17.98 -12.87
CA SER A 938 -42.00 17.84 -13.37
C SER A 938 -42.11 17.34 -14.81
N ILE A 939 -41.01 17.29 -15.58
CA ILE A 939 -41.07 17.18 -17.05
C ILE A 939 -41.27 15.72 -17.53
N TYR A 940 -40.80 14.71 -16.79
CA TYR A 940 -40.66 13.32 -17.28
C TYR A 940 -41.52 12.25 -16.59
N GLY A 941 -42.38 12.61 -15.64
CA GLY A 941 -43.53 11.78 -15.22
C GLY A 941 -43.29 10.43 -14.51
N LEU A 942 -42.04 9.98 -14.33
CA LEU A 942 -41.69 8.74 -13.65
C LEU A 942 -41.21 8.96 -12.19
N PRO A 943 -41.45 8.01 -11.26
CA PRO A 943 -41.31 8.23 -9.83
C PRO A 943 -39.88 8.08 -9.31
N TYR A 944 -38.94 8.87 -9.83
CA TYR A 944 -37.64 9.11 -9.16
C TYR A 944 -37.85 10.02 -7.95
N THR A 945 -38.44 9.47 -6.89
CA THR A 945 -38.84 10.24 -5.71
C THR A 945 -37.63 10.86 -5.03
N MET A 946 -37.74 12.13 -4.63
CA MET A 946 -36.70 12.85 -3.88
C MET A 946 -36.50 12.33 -2.44
N LYS A 947 -37.16 11.22 -2.10
CA LYS A 947 -37.23 10.60 -0.78
C LYS A 947 -37.51 9.11 -0.98
N ILE A 948 -36.64 8.26 -0.41
CA ILE A 948 -37.03 6.91 -0.03
C ILE A 948 -37.73 7.08 1.32
N ASP A 949 -39.05 6.89 1.39
CA ASP A 949 -39.70 6.85 2.70
C ASP A 949 -39.66 5.45 3.30
N TYR A 950 -39.79 5.40 4.62
CA TYR A 950 -39.57 4.18 5.39
C TYR A 950 -40.63 3.09 5.12
N SER A 951 -41.82 3.44 4.59
CA SER A 951 -42.79 2.42 4.17
C SER A 951 -42.31 1.71 2.92
N SER A 952 -41.95 2.46 1.87
CA SER A 952 -41.44 1.87 0.62
C SER A 952 -40.13 1.10 0.83
N PHE A 953 -39.26 1.53 1.74
CA PHE A 953 -38.06 0.77 2.13
C PHE A 953 -38.41 -0.60 2.76
N LEU A 954 -39.43 -0.67 3.63
CA LEU A 954 -39.88 -1.92 4.25
C LEU A 954 -40.67 -2.83 3.28
N GLU A 955 -41.43 -2.24 2.37
CA GLU A 955 -42.09 -2.96 1.25
C GLU A 955 -41.04 -3.61 0.34
N GLU A 956 -39.96 -2.88 0.02
CA GLU A 956 -38.89 -3.34 -0.85
C GLU A 956 -37.91 -4.31 -0.17
N LYS A 957 -37.70 -4.18 1.15
CA LYS A 957 -37.15 -5.27 2.00
C LYS A 957 -37.93 -6.57 1.78
N SER A 958 -39.26 -6.47 1.84
CA SER A 958 -40.15 -7.64 1.72
C SER A 958 -40.08 -8.24 0.31
N ARG A 959 -39.98 -7.42 -0.76
CA ARG A 959 -39.71 -7.89 -2.13
C ARG A 959 -38.45 -8.75 -2.20
N VAL A 960 -37.32 -8.27 -1.66
CA VAL A 960 -36.03 -8.96 -1.73
C VAL A 960 -36.05 -10.31 -0.99
N ILE A 961 -36.69 -10.36 0.19
CA ILE A 961 -36.86 -11.60 0.96
C ILE A 961 -37.72 -12.60 0.20
N ASN A 962 -38.95 -12.20 -0.17
CA ASN A 962 -39.90 -13.08 -0.86
C ASN A 962 -39.29 -13.62 -2.15
N PHE A 963 -38.66 -12.78 -2.98
CA PHE A 963 -38.00 -13.24 -4.21
C PHE A 963 -36.99 -14.36 -3.94
N LEU A 964 -36.15 -14.23 -2.91
CA LEU A 964 -35.14 -15.25 -2.61
C LEU A 964 -35.77 -16.55 -2.09
N GLU A 965 -36.87 -16.48 -1.34
CA GLU A 965 -37.63 -17.65 -0.87
C GLU A 965 -38.37 -18.35 -2.03
N ASP A 966 -39.20 -17.61 -2.77
CA ASP A 966 -39.96 -18.10 -3.92
C ASP A 966 -39.04 -18.68 -5.00
N ARG A 967 -37.91 -18.00 -5.28
CA ARG A 967 -36.91 -18.45 -6.27
C ARG A 967 -36.23 -19.74 -5.83
N LYS A 968 -35.99 -19.93 -4.54
CA LYS A 968 -35.38 -21.15 -4.00
C LYS A 968 -36.30 -22.36 -4.21
N GLU A 969 -37.57 -22.24 -3.82
CA GLU A 969 -38.57 -23.31 -3.99
C GLU A 969 -38.73 -23.68 -5.47
N PHE A 970 -38.89 -22.69 -6.35
CA PHE A 970 -39.00 -22.93 -7.78
C PHE A 970 -37.74 -23.59 -8.39
N VAL A 971 -36.54 -23.16 -7.99
CA VAL A 971 -35.29 -23.74 -8.50
C VAL A 971 -35.10 -25.18 -8.03
N GLU A 972 -35.49 -25.52 -6.80
CA GLU A 972 -35.45 -26.89 -6.29
C GLU A 972 -36.35 -27.82 -7.15
N ASP A 973 -37.58 -27.40 -7.45
CA ASP A 973 -38.49 -28.14 -8.33
C ASP A 973 -37.96 -28.25 -9.78
N GLN A 974 -37.38 -27.19 -10.34
CA GLN A 974 -36.77 -27.25 -11.67
C GLN A 974 -35.56 -28.19 -11.74
N LEU A 975 -34.69 -28.22 -10.72
CA LEU A 975 -33.55 -29.15 -10.68
C LEU A 975 -34.01 -30.61 -10.53
N ASN A 976 -35.07 -30.86 -9.75
CA ASN A 976 -35.71 -32.18 -9.65
C ASN A 976 -36.30 -32.64 -11.01
N LEU A 977 -36.84 -31.73 -11.83
CA LEU A 977 -37.30 -32.03 -13.19
C LEU A 977 -36.14 -32.25 -14.18
N LEU A 978 -35.11 -31.39 -14.16
CA LEU A 978 -34.01 -31.38 -15.13
C LEU A 978 -32.99 -32.49 -14.91
N SER A 979 -32.73 -32.90 -13.67
CA SER A 979 -31.85 -34.03 -13.34
C SER A 979 -32.26 -35.34 -14.04
N ASN A 980 -33.58 -35.58 -14.16
CA ASN A 980 -34.15 -36.72 -14.88
C ASN A 980 -33.91 -36.68 -16.41
N LEU A 981 -33.75 -35.48 -16.99
CA LEU A 981 -33.49 -35.28 -18.41
C LEU A 981 -31.99 -35.37 -18.75
N TYR A 982 -31.14 -34.76 -17.91
CA TYR A 982 -29.71 -34.62 -18.19
C TYR A 982 -28.80 -35.67 -17.54
N LYS A 983 -29.29 -36.45 -16.55
CA LYS A 983 -28.49 -37.41 -15.76
C LYS A 983 -27.23 -36.76 -15.17
N ILE A 984 -27.46 -35.72 -14.36
CA ILE A 984 -26.43 -34.92 -13.69
C ILE A 984 -25.56 -35.81 -12.79
#